data_AF-A0ABD8AAP0-F1
#
_entry.id   AF-A0ABD8AAP0-F1
#
_cell.length_a   1.000
_cell.length_b   1.000
_cell.length_c   1.000
_cell.angle_alpha   90.00
_cell.angle_beta   90.00
_cell.angle_gamma   90.00
#
_symmetry.space_group_name_H-M   'P 1'
#
loop_
_entity.id
_entity.type
_entity.pdbx_description
1 polymer ?
#
loop_
_entity_poly.entity_id
_entity_poly.type
_entity_poly.pdbx_seq_one_letter_code
_entity_poly.pdbx_strand_id
1 'polypeptide(L)'
;MVDLKGPAEPPLRTKKEPEIVDDGPGDTLRRAHGIREPDLRAASGRSPGNGDSPLDALLRPPEDPEPPLPETGPHPRDSGDPAALPPETDDPGDDDLLRRPGVRDISAGGLSYALPPETDDPDDEDLLRPSGVRDISAGGLSYPFPAEPRPHPRDSGDPAALPPEEEGPGLPDRPEKPVRLASMEDILSRRPETGSAPSRLARIPGLAKLLSRFPEPGDLFAALQSRLAPLAARYPALEKVLALFAPEKEPELTSPDFFVGDTGEPSLTGSLKDVRITYPVDPPYQYVHIEYDREARALSYRVVEPSLSEGEEHYLGLIKKAFEKMIGTDIGLLSAERREEYLKERFLSIITILGFKFTDEQRDRIYFHLKKEYIGYSKIDTMMKDRYIEDISCNGANLDLYVQHRTYGPIQTNVRFGDLELNNFVLKLAQISGRHISLLQPIRDITLPDGSRGNLTLGGEVTRKGSTFTIRKFRSNPISPIEMMDYGTVDARQLAYLWILMEYKRSLLISGGTASGKTTFLNALCGFIPTEYKIVSIEDTTELNLMHPNWLQSVTRAGFGTGDTGGAPSGVGGGGRKAPGDISLYDLLIAALRQRPEFIIVGEVRGEEAFTLFQAIAVGHAAMGTIHAGSMDELLARVESSPMNLPRSLLANLDAVIFPMQIRKGERNVRRITAIVEILEIDREKGDLVTNTVFRWQPASDEFRFMGRSYLFDKIRDLFGISLEALRQEMDDRTALLLWMQEQHIREYKTVLGFIRAYYKDKDEIMAQVRSGAGFTDDDIAALVAHAAPENGNGQEA
;
A
#
# COMPACT_ATOMS: atom_id res chain seq x y z
N MET A 1 19.36 -17.37 -67.83
CA MET A 1 18.43 -16.88 -68.87
C MET A 1 17.14 -17.69 -68.73
N VAL A 2 16.03 -17.02 -68.36
CA VAL A 2 14.85 -16.79 -69.23
C VAL A 2 13.88 -17.99 -69.15
N ASP A 3 12.60 -17.86 -68.75
CA ASP A 3 11.81 -16.65 -68.45
C ASP A 3 10.84 -16.83 -67.25
N LEU A 4 10.24 -15.74 -66.79
CA LEU A 4 9.24 -15.67 -65.71
C LEU A 4 7.99 -14.89 -66.15
N LYS A 5 6.79 -15.33 -65.75
CA LYS A 5 5.60 -14.47 -65.66
C LYS A 5 4.46 -15.07 -64.84
N GLY A 6 3.77 -14.20 -64.10
CA GLY A 6 2.50 -14.43 -63.43
C GLY A 6 1.78 -13.09 -63.19
N PRO A 7 0.54 -13.09 -62.68
CA PRO A 7 -0.17 -11.90 -62.23
C PRO A 7 -0.59 -11.97 -60.73
N ALA A 8 -1.06 -10.92 -60.05
CA ALA A 8 -0.77 -9.48 -60.10
C ALA A 8 -1.52 -8.81 -58.92
N GLU A 9 -0.87 -7.96 -58.11
CA GLU A 9 -1.47 -7.28 -56.95
C GLU A 9 -1.50 -5.74 -57.09
N PRO A 10 -2.44 -5.03 -56.43
CA PRO A 10 -2.45 -3.57 -56.32
C PRO A 10 -1.54 -3.05 -55.18
N PRO A 11 -1.05 -1.78 -55.23
CA PRO A 11 0.17 -1.41 -54.53
C PRO A 11 0.02 -0.62 -53.21
N LEU A 12 0.93 -0.88 -52.26
CA LEU A 12 1.29 0.02 -51.16
C LEU A 12 2.22 1.15 -51.61
N ARG A 13 2.30 2.25 -50.85
CA ARG A 13 3.16 3.41 -51.16
C ARG A 13 3.89 3.95 -49.93
N THR A 14 5.21 3.84 -49.92
CA THR A 14 6.12 4.37 -48.89
C THR A 14 6.95 5.54 -49.44
N LYS A 15 7.43 6.44 -48.56
CA LYS A 15 8.51 7.40 -48.86
C LYS A 15 9.38 7.64 -47.61
N LYS A 16 10.65 7.99 -47.85
CA LYS A 16 11.73 8.21 -46.88
C LYS A 16 11.98 9.71 -46.58
N GLU A 17 12.84 9.95 -45.59
CA GLU A 17 13.47 11.24 -45.25
C GLU A 17 14.34 11.81 -46.39
N PRO A 18 14.84 13.05 -46.22
CA PRO A 18 16.30 13.26 -46.25
C PRO A 18 16.83 14.26 -45.18
N GLU A 19 18.16 14.36 -45.09
CA GLU A 19 18.93 15.23 -44.18
C GLU A 19 19.21 16.67 -44.71
N ILE A 20 19.98 17.43 -43.90
CA ILE A 20 20.23 18.88 -43.89
C ILE A 20 21.45 19.30 -44.71
N VAL A 21 21.44 20.50 -45.33
CA VAL A 21 22.59 21.45 -45.34
C VAL A 21 22.08 22.91 -45.26
N ASP A 22 22.84 23.67 -44.46
CA ASP A 22 22.87 25.09 -44.09
C ASP A 22 22.64 26.18 -45.19
N ASP A 23 22.09 27.34 -44.78
CA ASP A 23 22.68 28.68 -44.99
C ASP A 23 21.90 29.78 -44.21
N GLY A 24 22.60 30.80 -43.67
CA GLY A 24 22.03 31.99 -43.01
C GLY A 24 22.45 33.31 -43.70
N PRO A 25 22.39 34.51 -43.07
CA PRO A 25 21.76 34.93 -41.80
C PRO A 25 20.76 36.10 -41.98
N GLY A 26 20.15 36.67 -40.91
CA GLY A 26 19.28 37.87 -41.06
C GLY A 26 18.58 38.42 -39.81
N ASP A 27 19.20 39.42 -39.19
CA ASP A 27 18.94 40.03 -37.88
C ASP A 27 17.60 40.83 -37.66
N THR A 28 17.19 40.91 -36.37
CA THR A 28 16.52 42.05 -35.66
C THR A 28 15.06 42.54 -35.84
N LEU A 29 14.34 42.52 -34.70
CA LEU A 29 13.68 43.64 -33.97
C LEU A 29 12.47 44.46 -34.52
N ARG A 30 11.40 44.45 -33.68
CA ARG A 30 10.64 45.60 -33.10
C ARG A 30 9.56 46.37 -33.89
N ARG A 31 8.48 46.63 -33.11
CA ARG A 31 7.64 47.86 -33.02
C ARG A 31 6.62 48.21 -34.13
N ALA A 32 5.35 47.97 -33.77
CA ALA A 32 4.32 48.99 -33.44
C ALA A 32 3.82 50.01 -34.48
N HIS A 33 2.51 50.31 -34.37
CA HIS A 33 1.69 51.25 -35.16
C HIS A 33 1.57 50.90 -36.66
N GLY A 34 0.41 50.91 -37.30
CA GLY A 34 -0.95 51.29 -36.88
C GLY A 34 -1.62 52.20 -37.92
N ILE A 35 -2.97 52.23 -37.94
CA ILE A 35 -3.80 53.26 -38.57
C ILE A 35 -3.74 53.34 -40.12
N ARG A 36 -4.68 52.65 -40.80
CA ARG A 36 -5.78 53.31 -41.57
C ARG A 36 -6.72 52.33 -42.30
N GLU A 37 -8.01 52.49 -42.06
CA GLU A 37 -9.06 52.25 -43.07
C GLU A 37 -9.17 53.49 -44.00
N PRO A 38 -10.04 53.45 -45.03
CA PRO A 38 -11.30 54.19 -44.81
C PRO A 38 -12.57 53.57 -45.44
N ASP A 39 -13.70 53.87 -44.79
CA ASP A 39 -15.06 54.08 -45.31
C ASP A 39 -15.77 53.01 -46.17
N LEU A 40 -16.99 52.63 -45.75
CA LEU A 40 -18.20 53.36 -46.17
C LEU A 40 -19.51 52.89 -45.49
N ARG A 41 -20.28 53.87 -44.98
CA ARG A 41 -21.76 53.88 -44.74
C ARG A 41 -22.31 52.86 -43.70
N ALA A 42 -22.85 53.24 -42.53
CA ALA A 42 -23.74 54.33 -42.07
C ALA A 42 -25.24 53.98 -42.01
N ALA A 43 -25.73 53.82 -40.78
CA ALA A 43 -27.11 54.09 -40.36
C ALA A 43 -27.07 54.63 -38.92
N SER A 44 -27.70 55.78 -38.67
CA SER A 44 -27.72 56.48 -37.36
C SER A 44 -29.05 56.25 -36.64
N GLY A 45 -29.17 56.39 -35.31
CA GLY A 45 -28.14 56.67 -34.28
C GLY A 45 -28.74 57.37 -33.04
N ARG A 46 -27.85 57.93 -32.18
CA ARG A 46 -28.08 58.74 -30.95
C ARG A 46 -28.03 58.01 -29.60
N SER A 47 -26.82 58.07 -29.02
CA SER A 47 -26.46 58.03 -27.58
C SER A 47 -26.70 59.43 -26.95
N PRO A 48 -26.27 59.81 -25.71
CA PRO A 48 -25.60 59.05 -24.63
C PRO A 48 -26.15 59.31 -23.18
N GLY A 49 -25.52 58.72 -22.16
CA GLY A 49 -25.68 59.14 -20.76
C GLY A 49 -24.80 58.37 -19.76
N ASN A 50 -23.93 59.07 -19.01
CA ASN A 50 -23.10 58.51 -17.92
C ASN A 50 -23.83 58.59 -16.57
N GLY A 51 -23.41 57.79 -15.57
CA GLY A 51 -23.64 58.12 -14.15
C GLY A 51 -23.68 56.92 -13.21
N ASP A 52 -22.83 56.92 -12.17
CA ASP A 52 -22.80 55.91 -11.12
C ASP A 52 -23.65 56.30 -9.89
N SER A 53 -24.24 55.28 -9.25
CA SER A 53 -24.54 55.24 -7.81
C SER A 53 -25.74 56.11 -7.32
N PRO A 54 -26.19 56.02 -6.03
CA PRO A 54 -27.39 55.21 -5.79
C PRO A 54 -28.37 55.80 -4.75
N LEU A 55 -29.58 56.17 -5.17
CA LEU A 55 -30.73 56.35 -4.26
C LEU A 55 -32.02 56.52 -5.07
N ASP A 56 -32.98 55.59 -4.94
CA ASP A 56 -34.39 55.89 -5.23
C ASP A 56 -35.35 54.91 -4.52
N ALA A 57 -35.48 55.09 -3.21
CA ALA A 57 -36.44 54.39 -2.39
C ALA A 57 -37.53 55.36 -1.92
N LEU A 58 -38.57 55.61 -2.74
CA LEU A 58 -39.74 56.41 -2.32
C LEU A 58 -41.02 56.24 -3.19
N LEU A 59 -41.62 55.03 -3.24
CA LEU A 59 -43.04 54.85 -3.59
C LEU A 59 -43.75 53.82 -2.68
N ARG A 60 -44.03 54.27 -1.46
CA ARG A 60 -45.25 53.92 -0.68
C ARG A 60 -46.36 54.93 -1.08
N PRO A 61 -47.68 54.75 -0.83
CA PRO A 61 -48.30 54.54 0.50
C PRO A 61 -49.63 53.70 0.46
N PRO A 62 -50.59 53.78 1.41
CA PRO A 62 -50.51 53.31 2.81
C PRO A 62 -51.83 52.63 3.34
N GLU A 63 -51.98 52.56 4.69
CA GLU A 63 -53.25 52.63 5.49
C GLU A 63 -54.20 51.39 5.52
N ASP A 64 -54.83 50.99 6.66
CA ASP A 64 -54.65 51.39 8.09
C ASP A 64 -55.24 50.32 9.10
N PRO A 65 -55.46 50.52 10.45
CA PRO A 65 -54.86 49.62 11.45
C PRO A 65 -55.77 49.15 12.64
N GLU A 66 -55.13 48.75 13.76
CA GLU A 66 -55.64 48.62 15.16
C GLU A 66 -56.59 47.46 15.54
N PRO A 67 -56.80 47.12 16.85
CA PRO A 67 -56.28 47.72 18.10
C PRO A 67 -55.53 46.74 19.07
N PRO A 68 -55.00 47.21 20.25
CA PRO A 68 -54.18 46.40 21.17
C PRO A 68 -54.72 46.16 22.61
N LEU A 69 -54.12 45.17 23.32
CA LEU A 69 -54.04 45.01 24.81
C LEU A 69 -55.37 44.67 25.57
N PRO A 70 -55.39 44.22 26.87
CA PRO A 70 -54.40 44.45 27.95
C PRO A 70 -54.05 43.28 28.92
N GLU A 71 -53.17 43.57 29.90
CA GLU A 71 -52.97 42.79 31.15
C GLU A 71 -53.94 43.24 32.27
N THR A 72 -54.28 42.36 33.23
CA THR A 72 -54.63 42.68 34.65
C THR A 72 -54.83 41.42 35.51
N GLY A 73 -54.59 41.50 36.82
CA GLY A 73 -55.06 40.54 37.86
C GLY A 73 -56.11 41.20 38.78
N PRO A 74 -56.33 40.78 40.06
CA PRO A 74 -55.80 39.61 40.82
C PRO A 74 -56.85 38.86 41.72
N HIS A 75 -56.39 37.93 42.59
CA HIS A 75 -57.08 37.43 43.83
C HIS A 75 -58.34 36.49 43.67
N PRO A 76 -58.93 35.88 44.75
CA PRO A 76 -58.30 34.97 45.73
C PRO A 76 -59.18 33.76 46.25
N ARG A 77 -58.56 32.70 46.82
CA ARG A 77 -59.13 31.71 47.80
C ARG A 77 -60.32 30.80 47.31
N ASP A 78 -60.77 29.72 47.97
CA ASP A 78 -60.44 29.10 49.29
C ASP A 78 -60.67 27.55 49.36
N SER A 79 -60.14 26.94 50.44
CA SER A 79 -60.53 25.70 51.17
C SER A 79 -60.97 24.36 50.50
N GLY A 80 -60.28 23.27 50.92
CA GLY A 80 -60.87 21.97 51.34
C GLY A 80 -60.80 20.78 50.37
N ASP A 81 -60.57 19.53 50.80
CA ASP A 81 -60.11 19.00 52.11
C ASP A 81 -59.46 17.57 51.92
N PRO A 82 -59.18 16.67 52.90
CA PRO A 82 -57.86 16.01 52.96
C PRO A 82 -57.84 14.47 53.02
N ALA A 83 -56.65 13.86 52.96
CA ALA A 83 -56.37 12.53 53.52
C ALA A 83 -54.86 12.28 53.73
N ALA A 84 -54.47 11.74 54.89
CA ALA A 84 -53.10 11.22 55.13
C ALA A 84 -53.04 10.20 56.30
N LEU A 85 -52.63 8.95 55.99
CA LEU A 85 -51.83 8.02 56.81
C LEU A 85 -52.33 7.61 58.23
N PRO A 86 -51.69 6.62 58.91
CA PRO A 86 -51.15 5.30 58.54
C PRO A 86 -51.83 4.21 59.47
N PRO A 87 -51.22 3.11 60.00
CA PRO A 87 -49.98 2.34 59.71
C PRO A 87 -50.20 0.80 59.64
N GLU A 88 -49.13 0.01 59.86
CA GLU A 88 -49.05 -1.42 60.26
C GLU A 88 -49.45 -2.46 59.17
N THR A 89 -48.52 -3.21 58.53
CA THR A 89 -47.58 -4.28 58.96
C THR A 89 -48.20 -5.67 59.11
N ASP A 90 -47.74 -6.63 58.30
CA ASP A 90 -47.08 -7.85 58.79
C ASP A 90 -46.31 -8.58 57.67
N ASP A 91 -45.25 -9.28 58.08
CA ASP A 91 -44.35 -10.16 57.29
C ASP A 91 -44.67 -11.63 57.68
N PRO A 92 -44.27 -12.70 56.95
CA PRO A 92 -42.88 -13.17 57.03
C PRO A 92 -42.32 -13.96 55.81
N GLY A 93 -41.00 -14.18 55.80
CA GLY A 93 -40.51 -15.58 55.77
C GLY A 93 -39.30 -15.95 54.89
N ASP A 94 -38.11 -15.64 55.38
CA ASP A 94 -36.91 -16.51 55.51
C ASP A 94 -36.19 -17.14 54.27
N ASP A 95 -34.84 -17.30 54.27
CA ASP A 95 -33.73 -16.51 54.86
C ASP A 95 -32.36 -16.96 54.27
N ASP A 96 -31.26 -16.39 54.80
CA ASP A 96 -29.84 -16.79 54.76
C ASP A 96 -29.02 -16.51 53.47
N LEU A 97 -27.80 -15.93 53.47
CA LEU A 97 -27.01 -15.06 54.38
C LEU A 97 -25.72 -14.62 53.56
N LEU A 98 -24.69 -13.81 53.90
CA LEU A 98 -24.07 -13.16 55.08
C LEU A 98 -23.30 -11.86 54.65
N ARG A 99 -23.15 -10.88 55.56
CA ARG A 99 -22.06 -9.86 55.74
C ARG A 99 -21.34 -9.24 54.50
N ARG A 100 -21.63 -7.99 54.05
CA ARG A 100 -21.30 -6.63 54.59
C ARG A 100 -19.79 -6.31 54.86
N PRO A 101 -19.32 -5.03 54.81
CA PRO A 101 -19.80 -3.80 54.10
C PRO A 101 -18.69 -2.79 53.60
N GLY A 102 -19.09 -1.68 52.95
CA GLY A 102 -18.32 -0.42 52.81
C GLY A 102 -18.08 0.05 51.35
N VAL A 103 -18.72 1.06 50.71
CA VAL A 103 -19.40 2.34 51.12
C VAL A 103 -18.38 3.44 51.50
N ARG A 104 -18.34 4.66 50.89
CA ARG A 104 -19.39 5.51 50.28
C ARG A 104 -18.88 6.48 49.18
N ASP A 105 -19.79 7.07 48.42
CA ASP A 105 -19.60 8.20 47.47
C ASP A 105 -19.30 9.55 48.17
N ILE A 106 -18.69 10.50 47.45
CA ILE A 106 -19.26 11.87 47.21
C ILE A 106 -18.79 12.44 45.85
N SER A 107 -19.26 13.64 45.51
CA SER A 107 -19.34 14.22 44.15
C SER A 107 -18.56 15.53 43.91
N ALA A 108 -18.52 15.93 42.63
CA ALA A 108 -18.43 17.30 42.09
C ALA A 108 -17.03 17.89 41.78
N GLY A 109 -16.98 18.56 40.62
CA GLY A 109 -15.77 19.04 39.95
C GLY A 109 -15.12 20.31 40.51
N GLY A 110 -13.96 20.67 39.93
CA GLY A 110 -13.19 21.84 40.35
C GLY A 110 -11.84 22.00 39.62
N LEU A 111 -11.80 22.92 38.68
CA LEU A 111 -10.67 23.63 38.06
C LEU A 111 -9.24 23.53 38.68
N SER A 112 -8.26 23.29 37.79
CA SER A 112 -6.91 23.90 37.67
C SER A 112 -6.14 24.47 38.88
N TYR A 113 -4.87 24.10 39.05
CA TYR A 113 -3.66 24.95 39.31
C TYR A 113 -2.43 23.99 39.14
N ALA A 114 -1.45 24.24 38.25
CA ALA A 114 -0.28 25.14 38.33
C ALA A 114 0.98 24.53 39.00
N LEU A 115 2.16 25.06 38.65
CA LEU A 115 3.48 24.57 39.06
C LEU A 115 3.83 24.98 40.52
N PRO A 116 4.52 24.11 41.29
CA PRO A 116 5.27 24.51 42.49
C PRO A 116 6.61 25.19 42.13
N PRO A 117 7.19 26.01 43.03
CA PRO A 117 8.44 26.74 42.79
C PRO A 117 9.71 25.98 43.22
N GLU A 118 10.86 26.57 42.87
CA GLU A 118 12.22 26.17 43.28
C GLU A 118 12.53 26.57 44.75
N THR A 119 13.60 25.99 45.31
CA THR A 119 14.25 26.41 46.57
C THR A 119 15.76 26.22 46.44
N ASP A 120 16.54 27.15 47.00
CA ASP A 120 17.94 27.40 46.65
C ASP A 120 19.01 26.40 47.20
N ASP A 121 20.15 26.44 46.51
CA ASP A 121 21.58 26.38 46.91
C ASP A 121 22.00 26.33 48.42
N PRO A 122 23.27 25.97 48.78
CA PRO A 122 24.50 26.24 48.00
C PRO A 122 25.60 25.14 47.95
N ASP A 123 26.57 25.35 47.06
CA ASP A 123 28.01 25.35 47.42
C ASP A 123 28.86 26.18 46.41
N ASP A 124 28.97 27.48 46.72
CA ASP A 124 30.00 28.49 46.41
C ASP A 124 30.97 28.40 45.19
N GLU A 125 30.82 29.44 44.35
CA GLU A 125 31.85 30.42 43.93
C GLU A 125 33.05 30.06 43.02
N ASP A 126 33.59 30.98 42.20
CA ASP A 126 33.10 32.22 41.52
C ASP A 126 34.22 32.67 40.53
N LEU A 127 34.05 33.84 39.90
CA LEU A 127 35.05 34.76 39.33
C LEU A 127 35.55 34.43 37.90
N LEU A 128 35.67 35.38 36.95
CA LEU A 128 35.18 36.78 36.79
C LEU A 128 35.14 37.04 35.25
N ARG A 129 34.02 37.43 34.62
CA ARG A 129 33.43 38.78 34.45
C ARG A 129 33.91 39.60 33.22
N PRO A 130 33.13 40.60 32.74
CA PRO A 130 32.89 40.74 31.29
C PRO A 130 32.98 42.18 30.72
N SER A 131 32.71 42.33 29.41
CA SER A 131 31.88 43.40 28.79
C SER A 131 31.99 43.35 27.24
N GLY A 132 31.04 43.85 26.43
CA GLY A 132 29.71 44.38 26.77
C GLY A 132 29.35 45.71 26.09
N VAL A 133 29.28 45.79 24.75
CA VAL A 133 28.82 46.98 23.99
C VAL A 133 27.87 46.59 22.85
N ARG A 134 27.05 47.54 22.39
CA ARG A 134 25.87 47.38 21.52
C ARG A 134 26.09 47.80 20.05
N ASP A 135 25.66 46.93 19.13
CA ASP A 135 24.67 47.20 18.05
C ASP A 135 25.06 47.97 16.75
N ILE A 136 24.26 47.69 15.70
CA ILE A 136 24.02 48.30 14.37
C ILE A 136 25.10 48.43 13.24
N SER A 137 24.73 47.81 12.10
CA SER A 137 24.88 48.24 10.67
C SER A 137 26.23 48.35 9.95
N ALA A 138 26.39 47.46 8.95
CA ALA A 138 26.77 47.70 7.54
C ALA A 138 28.01 48.56 7.14
N GLY A 139 29.00 47.89 6.56
CA GLY A 139 30.11 48.46 5.79
C GLY A 139 30.95 47.34 5.14
N GLY A 140 31.65 47.57 4.03
CA GLY A 140 32.38 46.52 3.29
C GLY A 140 33.78 46.96 2.82
N LEU A 141 34.42 46.09 2.00
CA LEU A 141 35.81 46.17 1.47
C LEU A 141 36.90 45.81 2.51
N SER A 142 38.04 45.17 2.17
CA SER A 142 38.44 44.42 0.96
C SER A 142 39.82 43.73 1.13
N TYR A 143 39.96 42.46 0.68
CA TYR A 143 41.13 41.82 0.00
C TYR A 143 42.59 41.87 0.61
N PRO A 144 43.50 40.89 0.34
CA PRO A 144 43.84 40.34 -0.98
C PRO A 144 44.12 38.81 -1.13
N PHE A 145 44.35 38.42 -2.39
CA PHE A 145 44.71 37.08 -2.92
C PHE A 145 46.23 36.75 -2.80
N PRO A 146 46.67 35.50 -3.10
CA PRO A 146 47.11 35.15 -4.47
C PRO A 146 46.29 34.04 -5.18
N ALA A 147 46.41 33.95 -6.52
CA ALA A 147 45.83 32.91 -7.40
C ALA A 147 46.91 31.84 -7.78
N GLU A 148 46.73 30.80 -8.62
CA GLU A 148 46.22 30.65 -10.01
C GLU A 148 45.98 29.12 -10.35
N PRO A 149 45.81 28.64 -11.61
CA PRO A 149 44.73 28.88 -12.60
C PRO A 149 44.12 27.58 -13.23
N ARG A 150 43.26 27.75 -14.26
CA ARG A 150 42.75 26.76 -15.25
C ARG A 150 42.46 27.51 -16.60
N PRO A 151 42.01 26.88 -17.72
CA PRO A 151 42.57 25.77 -18.54
C PRO A 151 42.51 26.02 -20.10
N HIS A 152 42.70 24.97 -20.94
CA HIS A 152 42.32 24.83 -22.39
C HIS A 152 43.16 25.57 -23.48
N PRO A 153 43.00 25.28 -24.81
CA PRO A 153 42.70 24.02 -25.56
C PRO A 153 43.53 23.79 -26.87
N ARG A 154 43.39 22.63 -27.57
CA ARG A 154 43.15 22.45 -29.06
C ARG A 154 43.55 21.08 -29.68
N ASP A 155 43.16 20.90 -30.95
CA ASP A 155 42.92 19.66 -31.73
C ASP A 155 44.11 18.94 -32.43
N SER A 156 43.83 17.67 -32.77
CA SER A 156 44.14 16.91 -34.02
C SER A 156 45.58 16.77 -34.57
N GLY A 157 45.98 15.51 -34.82
CA GLY A 157 47.06 15.11 -35.75
C GLY A 157 47.33 13.60 -35.71
N ASP A 158 47.34 12.92 -36.87
CA ASP A 158 47.54 11.46 -37.02
C ASP A 158 48.86 11.16 -37.82
N PRO A 159 49.21 9.94 -38.28
CA PRO A 159 50.39 9.23 -37.75
C PRO A 159 51.53 8.98 -38.77
N ALA A 160 52.74 8.67 -38.29
CA ALA A 160 53.89 8.31 -39.15
C ALA A 160 54.88 7.30 -38.53
N ALA A 161 55.61 6.61 -39.41
CA ALA A 161 56.29 5.33 -39.23
C ALA A 161 57.66 5.27 -38.48
N LEU A 162 58.01 4.02 -38.14
CA LEU A 162 59.32 3.38 -37.85
C LEU A 162 60.44 3.65 -38.90
N PRO A 163 61.72 3.18 -38.73
CA PRO A 163 62.59 2.82 -37.57
C PRO A 163 64.01 3.48 -37.76
N PRO A 164 65.22 2.85 -37.63
CA PRO A 164 65.80 1.80 -36.76
C PRO A 164 67.16 2.19 -36.06
N GLU A 165 67.77 1.22 -35.35
CA GLU A 165 69.22 0.86 -35.22
C GLU A 165 70.35 1.90 -34.95
N GLU A 166 71.15 1.65 -33.90
CA GLU A 166 72.61 1.33 -33.91
C GLU A 166 73.01 0.88 -32.47
N GLU A 167 73.45 -0.37 -32.26
CA GLU A 167 74.84 -0.88 -32.17
C GLU A 167 75.57 -0.65 -30.81
N GLY A 168 76.53 -1.55 -30.49
CA GLY A 168 77.22 -1.65 -29.17
C GLY A 168 78.62 -1.00 -29.14
N PRO A 169 79.64 -1.55 -28.44
CA PRO A 169 79.68 -2.79 -27.63
C PRO A 169 80.37 -2.62 -26.23
N GLY A 170 80.57 -3.72 -25.49
CA GLY A 170 81.62 -3.81 -24.44
C GLY A 170 81.26 -4.55 -23.15
N LEU A 171 81.75 -5.79 -22.98
CA LEU A 171 81.73 -6.54 -21.71
C LEU A 171 82.89 -6.12 -20.79
N PRO A 172 82.77 -6.39 -19.48
CA PRO A 172 83.85 -7.15 -18.82
C PRO A 172 83.34 -8.34 -17.99
N ASP A 173 84.15 -9.42 -17.96
CA ASP A 173 83.89 -10.65 -17.19
C ASP A 173 83.80 -10.45 -15.67
N ARG A 174 82.85 -11.14 -15.03
CA ARG A 174 82.94 -11.60 -13.63
C ARG A 174 82.28 -12.98 -13.46
N PRO A 175 82.83 -13.85 -12.59
CA PRO A 175 82.48 -15.27 -12.58
C PRO A 175 81.09 -15.57 -12.01
N GLU A 176 80.38 -16.49 -12.65
CA GLU A 176 79.12 -17.04 -12.15
C GLU A 176 79.35 -17.82 -10.84
N LYS A 177 78.48 -17.56 -9.85
CA LYS A 177 78.31 -18.46 -8.71
C LYS A 177 77.28 -19.52 -9.08
N PRO A 178 77.44 -20.78 -8.65
CA PRO A 178 76.46 -21.82 -8.94
C PRO A 178 75.11 -21.47 -8.33
N VAL A 179 74.11 -21.25 -9.18
CA VAL A 179 72.72 -21.07 -8.75
C VAL A 179 72.24 -22.39 -8.14
N ARG A 180 71.91 -22.36 -6.84
CA ARG A 180 71.24 -23.48 -6.20
C ARG A 180 69.87 -23.65 -6.85
N LEU A 181 69.64 -24.79 -7.51
CA LEU A 181 68.30 -25.30 -7.71
C LEU A 181 67.66 -25.47 -6.32
N ALA A 182 66.54 -24.76 -6.09
CA ALA A 182 65.71 -25.02 -4.93
C ALA A 182 65.17 -26.46 -5.01
N SER A 183 64.96 -27.11 -3.86
CA SER A 183 64.34 -28.43 -3.85
C SER A 183 62.90 -28.34 -4.37
N MET A 184 62.38 -29.45 -4.91
CA MET A 184 60.98 -29.51 -5.35
C MET A 184 60.00 -29.16 -4.19
N GLU A 185 60.42 -29.41 -2.95
CA GLU A 185 59.67 -29.15 -1.73
C GLU A 185 59.53 -27.64 -1.43
N ASP A 186 60.53 -26.81 -1.74
CA ASP A 186 60.48 -25.34 -1.60
C ASP A 186 59.54 -24.66 -2.61
N ILE A 187 59.20 -25.37 -3.69
CA ILE A 187 58.20 -24.92 -4.68
C ILE A 187 56.79 -25.34 -4.22
N LEU A 188 56.66 -26.53 -3.64
CA LEU A 188 55.39 -27.10 -3.17
C LEU A 188 54.92 -26.56 -1.80
N SER A 189 55.80 -25.91 -1.03
CA SER A 189 55.47 -25.35 0.29
C SER A 189 54.75 -23.99 0.24
N ARG A 190 54.68 -23.35 -0.93
CA ARG A 190 54.04 -22.03 -1.11
C ARG A 190 52.52 -22.18 -1.23
N ARG A 191 51.76 -21.44 -0.41
CA ARG A 191 50.29 -21.39 -0.51
C ARG A 191 49.85 -20.94 -1.91
N PRO A 192 48.85 -21.58 -2.54
CA PRO A 192 48.40 -21.19 -3.87
C PRO A 192 47.59 -19.89 -3.82
N GLU A 193 47.97 -18.92 -4.66
CA GLU A 193 47.11 -17.80 -5.00
C GLU A 193 45.93 -18.26 -5.88
N THR A 194 44.82 -17.51 -5.84
CA THR A 194 43.54 -17.93 -6.42
C THR A 194 43.54 -17.86 -7.95
N GLY A 195 43.36 -19.03 -8.58
CA GLY A 195 43.18 -19.19 -10.02
C GLY A 195 42.67 -20.59 -10.38
N SER A 196 42.05 -20.73 -11.54
CA SER A 196 41.52 -22.00 -12.07
C SER A 196 42.65 -22.99 -12.40
N ALA A 197 42.37 -24.31 -12.39
CA ALA A 197 43.40 -25.33 -12.61
C ALA A 197 44.26 -25.13 -13.89
N PRO A 198 43.72 -24.74 -15.06
CA PRO A 198 44.53 -24.46 -16.24
C PRO A 198 45.55 -23.32 -16.04
N SER A 199 45.17 -22.25 -15.32
CA SER A 199 46.04 -21.09 -15.07
C SER A 199 47.16 -21.37 -14.05
N ARG A 200 47.01 -22.41 -13.23
CA ARG A 200 48.10 -22.95 -12.38
C ARG A 200 49.11 -23.74 -13.22
N LEU A 201 48.61 -24.62 -14.11
CA LEU A 201 49.45 -25.51 -14.93
C LEU A 201 50.29 -24.77 -15.98
N ALA A 202 49.77 -23.69 -16.56
CA ALA A 202 50.46 -22.89 -17.57
C ALA A 202 51.77 -22.24 -17.10
N ARG A 203 52.01 -22.13 -15.78
CA ARG A 203 53.20 -21.50 -15.18
C ARG A 203 54.39 -22.46 -15.02
N ILE A 204 54.25 -23.75 -15.33
CA ILE A 204 55.33 -24.74 -15.23
C ILE A 204 56.12 -24.80 -16.56
N PRO A 205 57.44 -24.52 -16.57
CA PRO A 205 58.25 -24.53 -17.79
C PRO A 205 58.14 -25.85 -18.56
N GLY A 206 57.85 -25.74 -19.86
CA GLY A 206 57.67 -26.88 -20.78
C GLY A 206 56.26 -27.48 -20.82
N LEU A 207 55.43 -27.33 -19.78
CA LEU A 207 54.12 -27.99 -19.71
C LEU A 207 53.10 -27.43 -20.71
N ALA A 208 53.18 -26.14 -21.05
CA ALA A 208 52.34 -25.50 -22.06
C ALA A 208 52.40 -26.18 -23.45
N LYS A 209 53.54 -26.80 -23.81
CA LYS A 209 53.74 -27.54 -25.07
C LYS A 209 53.16 -28.97 -25.04
N LEU A 210 52.74 -29.44 -23.86
CA LEU A 210 51.96 -30.66 -23.67
C LEU A 210 50.46 -30.36 -23.69
N LEU A 211 50.05 -29.27 -23.02
CA LEU A 211 48.65 -28.83 -22.95
C LEU A 211 48.07 -28.50 -24.34
N SER A 212 48.85 -27.90 -25.24
CA SER A 212 48.43 -27.59 -26.61
C SER A 212 48.19 -28.80 -27.53
N ARG A 213 48.18 -30.03 -26.99
CA ARG A 213 47.89 -31.28 -27.71
C ARG A 213 46.58 -31.96 -27.29
N PHE A 214 45.87 -31.42 -26.30
CA PHE A 214 44.61 -31.97 -25.80
C PHE A 214 43.56 -30.86 -25.79
N PRO A 215 42.47 -30.96 -26.57
CA PRO A 215 41.48 -29.89 -26.69
C PRO A 215 40.59 -29.76 -25.44
N GLU A 216 40.35 -30.87 -24.72
CA GLU A 216 39.50 -30.93 -23.54
C GLU A 216 40.29 -31.29 -22.27
N PRO A 217 40.01 -30.67 -21.09
CA PRO A 217 40.71 -30.99 -19.85
C PRO A 217 40.52 -32.44 -19.36
N GLY A 218 39.41 -33.10 -19.73
CA GLY A 218 39.11 -34.47 -19.32
C GLY A 218 40.06 -35.51 -19.91
N ASP A 219 40.44 -35.37 -21.18
CA ASP A 219 41.35 -36.29 -21.87
C ASP A 219 42.75 -36.29 -21.24
N LEU A 220 43.21 -35.09 -20.81
CA LEU A 220 44.48 -34.92 -20.11
C LEU A 220 44.49 -35.67 -18.78
N PHE A 221 43.38 -35.65 -18.03
CA PHE A 221 43.25 -36.36 -16.76
C PHE A 221 43.34 -37.89 -16.98
N ALA A 222 42.57 -38.44 -17.91
CA ALA A 222 42.61 -39.87 -18.24
C ALA A 222 44.00 -40.33 -18.73
N ALA A 223 44.66 -39.51 -19.57
CA ALA A 223 46.00 -39.80 -20.08
C ALA A 223 47.12 -39.69 -19.03
N LEU A 224 46.98 -38.82 -18.04
CA LEU A 224 47.89 -38.74 -16.89
C LEU A 224 47.65 -39.89 -15.90
N GLN A 225 46.39 -40.14 -15.54
CA GLN A 225 46.01 -41.17 -14.56
C GLN A 225 46.45 -42.57 -15.03
N SER A 226 46.22 -42.91 -16.31
CA SER A 226 46.61 -44.22 -16.87
C SER A 226 48.13 -44.41 -16.95
N ARG A 227 48.92 -43.33 -17.08
CA ARG A 227 50.40 -43.36 -17.11
C ARG A 227 51.06 -43.27 -15.74
N LEU A 228 50.43 -42.62 -14.76
CA LEU A 228 51.00 -42.40 -13.43
C LEU A 228 50.57 -43.45 -12.40
N ALA A 229 49.40 -44.08 -12.54
CA ALA A 229 48.96 -45.14 -11.63
C ALA A 229 49.97 -46.31 -11.49
N PRO A 230 50.64 -46.80 -12.56
CA PRO A 230 51.69 -47.82 -12.42
C PRO A 230 52.98 -47.35 -11.71
N LEU A 231 53.18 -46.03 -11.57
CA LEU A 231 54.35 -45.42 -10.95
C LEU A 231 54.11 -44.99 -9.49
N ALA A 232 52.85 -44.71 -9.11
CA ALA A 232 52.47 -44.32 -7.75
C ALA A 232 52.93 -45.34 -6.70
N ALA A 233 52.75 -46.64 -6.98
CA ALA A 233 53.20 -47.75 -6.12
C ALA A 233 54.72 -47.82 -5.87
N ARG A 234 55.53 -46.99 -6.55
CA ARG A 234 56.99 -46.95 -6.42
C ARG A 234 57.52 -45.62 -5.83
N TYR A 235 56.68 -44.59 -5.74
CA TYR A 235 57.05 -43.25 -5.27
C TYR A 235 55.86 -42.56 -4.57
N PRO A 236 55.72 -42.64 -3.23
CA PRO A 236 54.56 -42.08 -2.50
C PRO A 236 54.33 -40.57 -2.68
N ALA A 237 55.34 -39.81 -3.09
CA ALA A 237 55.18 -38.40 -3.43
C ALA A 237 54.23 -38.17 -4.64
N LEU A 238 54.13 -39.14 -5.57
CA LEU A 238 53.22 -39.05 -6.72
C LEU A 238 51.74 -39.22 -6.33
N GLU A 239 51.41 -39.88 -5.21
CA GLU A 239 50.03 -39.93 -4.72
C GLU A 239 49.52 -38.55 -4.32
N LYS A 240 50.37 -37.71 -3.70
CA LYS A 240 50.02 -36.32 -3.36
C LYS A 240 49.82 -35.45 -4.61
N VAL A 241 50.56 -35.72 -5.69
CA VAL A 241 50.37 -35.04 -6.98
C VAL A 241 49.08 -35.52 -7.66
N LEU A 242 48.76 -36.82 -7.61
CA LEU A 242 47.49 -37.35 -8.11
C LEU A 242 46.29 -36.83 -7.31
N ALA A 243 46.42 -36.69 -5.99
CA ALA A 243 45.39 -36.11 -5.12
C ALA A 243 45.09 -34.63 -5.42
N LEU A 244 46.09 -33.85 -5.89
CA LEU A 244 45.88 -32.47 -6.36
C LEU A 244 45.09 -32.37 -7.68
N PHE A 245 44.84 -33.49 -8.37
CA PHE A 245 44.01 -33.58 -9.57
C PHE A 245 42.83 -34.56 -9.42
N ALA A 246 42.69 -35.22 -8.26
CA ALA A 246 41.49 -35.99 -7.98
C ALA A 246 40.29 -35.03 -7.94
N PRO A 247 39.13 -35.41 -8.50
CA PRO A 247 37.91 -34.66 -8.21
C PRO A 247 37.69 -34.67 -6.70
N GLU A 248 37.51 -33.49 -6.11
CA GLU A 248 37.00 -33.42 -4.75
C GLU A 248 35.68 -34.19 -4.71
N LYS A 249 35.50 -35.05 -3.69
CA LYS A 249 34.22 -35.74 -3.52
C LYS A 249 33.18 -34.67 -3.20
N GLU A 250 32.36 -34.34 -4.19
CA GLU A 250 31.13 -33.58 -4.00
C GLU A 250 30.34 -34.24 -2.85
N PRO A 251 29.89 -33.49 -1.83
CA PRO A 251 29.07 -34.05 -0.76
C PRO A 251 27.79 -34.63 -1.39
N GLU A 252 27.39 -35.82 -0.95
CA GLU A 252 26.20 -36.47 -1.50
C GLU A 252 24.97 -35.60 -1.24
N LEU A 253 24.45 -35.00 -2.31
CA LEU A 253 23.32 -34.07 -2.28
C LEU A 253 22.01 -34.84 -2.01
N THR A 254 21.73 -35.06 -0.72
CA THR A 254 20.37 -35.40 -0.28
C THR A 254 19.47 -34.22 -0.57
N SER A 255 18.55 -34.37 -1.52
CA SER A 255 17.45 -33.44 -1.76
C SER A 255 16.61 -33.30 -0.49
N PRO A 256 16.42 -32.09 0.07
CA PRO A 256 15.33 -31.85 1.01
C PRO A 256 14.03 -31.93 0.22
N ASP A 257 13.16 -32.89 0.54
CA ASP A 257 11.80 -32.90 -0.01
C ASP A 257 11.09 -31.60 0.38
N PHE A 258 10.67 -30.83 -0.63
CA PHE A 258 9.79 -29.67 -0.41
C PHE A 258 8.36 -30.13 -0.13
N PHE A 259 8.18 -30.84 0.98
CA PHE A 259 6.93 -31.49 1.34
C PHE A 259 6.00 -30.52 2.07
N VAL A 260 5.13 -29.88 1.31
CA VAL A 260 4.08 -28.96 1.78
C VAL A 260 3.08 -29.67 2.73
N GLY A 261 2.88 -30.97 2.54
CA GLY A 261 1.79 -31.74 3.15
C GLY A 261 0.45 -31.41 2.52
N ASP A 262 -0.64 -31.86 3.16
CA ASP A 262 -2.00 -31.50 2.75
C ASP A 262 -2.23 -30.00 2.94
N THR A 263 -2.76 -29.33 1.90
CA THR A 263 -3.12 -27.91 1.95
C THR A 263 -4.59 -27.72 2.31
N GLY A 264 -4.89 -26.59 2.96
CA GLY A 264 -6.25 -26.16 3.29
C GLY A 264 -6.35 -24.64 3.39
N GLU A 265 -7.52 -24.11 3.72
CA GLU A 265 -7.72 -22.66 3.89
C GLU A 265 -7.87 -22.26 5.38
N PRO A 266 -7.27 -21.14 5.82
CA PRO A 266 -7.49 -20.55 7.15
C PRO A 266 -8.97 -20.28 7.50
N SER A 267 -9.57 -21.16 8.30
CA SER A 267 -10.99 -21.11 8.69
C SER A 267 -11.27 -20.41 10.03
N LEU A 268 -12.40 -19.68 10.08
CA LEU A 268 -12.97 -19.13 11.31
C LEU A 268 -13.72 -20.18 12.19
N THR A 269 -13.78 -21.45 11.78
CA THR A 269 -14.33 -22.58 12.58
C THR A 269 -13.28 -23.29 13.46
N GLY A 270 -13.73 -24.01 14.50
CA GLY A 270 -12.87 -24.76 15.44
C GLY A 270 -12.23 -23.89 16.55
N SER A 271 -11.50 -24.53 17.50
CA SER A 271 -10.66 -23.80 18.48
C SER A 271 -9.37 -23.31 17.82
N LEU A 272 -8.69 -22.33 18.42
CA LEU A 272 -7.32 -22.01 18.03
C LEU A 272 -6.33 -23.15 18.32
N LYS A 273 -6.64 -24.03 19.29
CA LYS A 273 -5.74 -25.11 19.78
C LYS A 273 -5.63 -26.32 18.84
N ASP A 274 -6.52 -26.38 17.86
CA ASP A 274 -6.61 -27.43 16.85
C ASP A 274 -6.13 -26.93 15.47
N VAL A 275 -5.70 -25.66 15.37
CA VAL A 275 -5.16 -25.09 14.12
C VAL A 275 -3.80 -25.71 13.83
N ARG A 276 -3.75 -26.45 12.73
CA ARG A 276 -2.53 -26.94 12.07
C ARG A 276 -2.80 -27.04 10.57
N ILE A 277 -2.38 -26.03 9.81
CA ILE A 277 -2.68 -25.92 8.38
C ILE A 277 -1.44 -25.49 7.59
N THR A 278 -1.33 -25.95 6.35
CA THR A 278 -0.44 -25.36 5.34
C THR A 278 -1.30 -24.75 4.21
N TYR A 279 -0.92 -23.61 3.67
CA TYR A 279 -1.58 -23.01 2.50
C TYR A 279 -0.58 -22.38 1.51
N PRO A 280 -0.91 -22.38 0.21
CA PRO A 280 -0.10 -21.73 -0.82
C PRO A 280 -0.16 -20.20 -0.71
N VAL A 281 0.95 -19.54 -1.04
CA VAL A 281 1.04 -18.08 -1.17
C VAL A 281 1.51 -17.66 -2.56
N ASP A 282 2.61 -18.25 -3.05
CA ASP A 282 3.09 -18.08 -4.43
C ASP A 282 3.73 -19.41 -4.91
N PRO A 283 2.91 -20.35 -5.41
CA PRO A 283 3.40 -21.65 -5.89
C PRO A 283 4.36 -21.51 -7.09
N PRO A 284 5.36 -22.41 -7.24
CA PRO A 284 5.56 -23.63 -6.46
C PRO A 284 6.45 -23.45 -5.22
N TYR A 285 6.85 -22.22 -4.85
CA TYR A 285 7.94 -22.01 -3.88
C TYR A 285 7.52 -21.41 -2.54
N GLN A 286 6.50 -20.55 -2.46
CA GLN A 286 6.16 -19.81 -1.24
C GLN A 286 4.85 -20.32 -0.64
N TYR A 287 4.96 -20.88 0.57
CA TYR A 287 3.85 -21.43 1.35
C TYR A 287 3.95 -20.94 2.80
N VAL A 288 2.85 -21.05 3.53
CA VAL A 288 2.79 -20.74 4.96
C VAL A 288 2.21 -21.93 5.72
N HIS A 289 2.85 -22.29 6.83
CA HIS A 289 2.31 -23.22 7.81
C HIS A 289 1.94 -22.47 9.09
N ILE A 290 0.73 -22.69 9.60
CA ILE A 290 0.27 -22.13 10.87
C ILE A 290 -0.12 -23.28 11.79
N GLU A 291 0.57 -23.39 12.94
CA GLU A 291 0.26 -24.38 13.98
C GLU A 291 0.25 -23.77 15.38
N TYR A 292 -0.63 -24.30 16.24
CA TYR A 292 -0.72 -23.93 17.65
C TYR A 292 0.32 -24.66 18.50
N ASP A 293 1.31 -23.92 18.96
CA ASP A 293 2.30 -24.39 19.91
C ASP A 293 1.65 -24.55 21.30
N ARG A 294 1.67 -25.77 21.84
CA ARG A 294 1.07 -26.11 23.14
C ARG A 294 1.96 -25.74 24.33
N GLU A 295 3.25 -25.54 24.13
CA GLU A 295 4.20 -25.07 25.15
C GLU A 295 4.17 -23.53 25.24
N ALA A 296 4.32 -22.84 24.10
CA ALA A 296 4.19 -21.38 24.03
C ALA A 296 2.74 -20.89 24.21
N ARG A 297 1.75 -21.78 24.03
CA ARG A 297 0.30 -21.52 24.09
C ARG A 297 -0.19 -20.47 23.08
N ALA A 298 0.51 -20.35 21.96
CA ALA A 298 0.28 -19.36 20.92
C ALA A 298 0.26 -20.02 19.54
N LEU A 299 -0.32 -19.34 18.55
CA LEU A 299 -0.10 -19.70 17.15
C LEU A 299 1.31 -19.27 16.73
N SER A 300 1.92 -20.05 15.85
CA SER A 300 3.15 -19.68 15.13
C SER A 300 2.86 -19.57 13.64
N TYR A 301 3.46 -18.56 12.99
CA TYR A 301 3.42 -18.38 11.54
C TYR A 301 4.78 -18.78 10.96
N ARG A 302 4.84 -19.90 10.24
CA ARG A 302 6.08 -20.41 9.65
C ARG A 302 6.04 -20.21 8.14
N VAL A 303 6.90 -19.33 7.64
CA VAL A 303 7.22 -19.24 6.21
C VAL A 303 7.90 -20.54 5.79
N VAL A 304 7.36 -21.18 4.74
CA VAL A 304 7.85 -22.42 4.14
C VAL A 304 8.29 -22.12 2.71
N GLU A 305 9.60 -22.25 2.48
CA GLU A 305 10.30 -21.90 1.24
C GLU A 305 11.42 -22.92 0.98
N PRO A 306 11.98 -23.03 -0.24
CA PRO A 306 13.11 -23.90 -0.52
C PRO A 306 14.34 -23.48 0.32
N SER A 307 14.78 -24.36 1.22
CA SER A 307 15.99 -24.15 2.02
C SER A 307 17.25 -24.23 1.16
N LEU A 308 18.28 -23.47 1.55
CA LEU A 308 19.64 -23.59 1.01
C LEU A 308 20.50 -24.42 1.98
N SER A 309 21.39 -25.25 1.44
CA SER A 309 22.51 -25.80 2.19
C SER A 309 23.59 -24.73 2.45
N GLU A 310 24.46 -24.94 3.44
CA GLU A 310 25.58 -24.02 3.75
C GLU A 310 26.45 -23.70 2.52
N GLY A 311 26.60 -24.67 1.61
CA GLY A 311 27.29 -24.49 0.34
C GLY A 311 26.53 -23.56 -0.61
N GLU A 312 25.23 -23.77 -0.81
CA GLU A 312 24.39 -22.89 -1.64
C GLU A 312 24.28 -21.47 -1.06
N GLU A 313 24.23 -21.30 0.26
CA GLU A 313 24.32 -19.99 0.91
C GLU A 313 25.66 -19.29 0.63
N HIS A 314 26.77 -20.03 0.71
CA HIS A 314 28.09 -19.51 0.37
C HIS A 314 28.17 -19.06 -1.09
N TYR A 315 27.67 -19.89 -2.03
CA TYR A 315 27.61 -19.54 -3.45
C TYR A 315 26.70 -18.34 -3.71
N LEU A 316 25.51 -18.25 -3.09
CA LEU A 316 24.64 -17.09 -3.18
C LEU A 316 25.35 -15.82 -2.66
N GLY A 317 26.11 -15.92 -1.57
CA GLY A 317 26.93 -14.83 -1.04
C GLY A 317 28.07 -14.38 -1.96
N LEU A 318 28.65 -15.28 -2.77
CA LEU A 318 29.61 -14.93 -3.82
C LEU A 318 28.92 -14.30 -5.04
N ILE A 319 27.75 -14.82 -5.43
CA ILE A 319 26.95 -14.33 -6.55
C ILE A 319 26.44 -12.90 -6.27
N LYS A 320 25.91 -12.62 -5.08
CA LYS A 320 25.53 -11.24 -4.66
C LYS A 320 26.70 -10.25 -4.79
N LYS A 321 27.89 -10.61 -4.27
CA LYS A 321 29.12 -9.78 -4.37
C LYS A 321 29.65 -9.61 -5.79
N ALA A 322 29.36 -10.55 -6.69
CA ALA A 322 29.67 -10.44 -8.12
C ALA A 322 28.65 -9.53 -8.82
N PHE A 323 27.36 -9.68 -8.48
CA PHE A 323 26.25 -8.87 -8.98
C PHE A 323 26.43 -7.38 -8.64
N GLU A 324 26.67 -7.06 -7.37
CA GLU A 324 27.00 -5.71 -6.86
C GLU A 324 28.12 -5.01 -7.64
N LYS A 325 29.11 -5.77 -8.14
CA LYS A 325 30.26 -5.25 -8.89
C LYS A 325 30.03 -5.16 -10.41
N MET A 326 28.97 -5.76 -10.93
CA MET A 326 28.60 -5.74 -12.35
C MET A 326 27.42 -4.81 -12.65
N ILE A 327 26.73 -4.28 -11.63
CA ILE A 327 25.70 -3.25 -11.79
C ILE A 327 26.37 -1.92 -12.18
N GLY A 328 26.46 -1.68 -13.49
CA GLY A 328 26.72 -0.37 -14.10
C GLY A 328 25.43 0.35 -14.56
N THR A 329 24.26 -0.19 -14.24
CA THR A 329 22.96 0.29 -14.73
C THR A 329 21.94 0.17 -13.61
N ASP A 330 21.29 1.28 -13.24
CA ASP A 330 20.35 1.30 -12.13
C ASP A 330 19.11 0.44 -12.44
N ILE A 331 18.96 -0.68 -11.74
CA ILE A 331 17.91 -1.69 -11.97
C ILE A 331 16.51 -1.09 -11.78
N GLY A 332 16.39 -0.01 -10.99
CA GLY A 332 15.13 0.73 -10.83
C GLY A 332 14.57 1.32 -12.14
N LEU A 333 15.41 1.53 -13.17
CA LEU A 333 15.01 2.13 -14.45
C LEU A 333 14.38 1.13 -15.44
N LEU A 334 14.42 -0.17 -15.15
CA LEU A 334 13.78 -1.22 -15.98
C LEU A 334 12.32 -1.46 -15.56
N SER A 335 11.48 -1.94 -16.48
CA SER A 335 10.13 -2.45 -16.18
C SER A 335 10.19 -3.79 -15.43
N ALA A 336 9.08 -4.23 -14.82
CA ALA A 336 9.10 -5.38 -13.90
C ALA A 336 9.55 -6.68 -14.58
N GLU A 337 9.01 -6.95 -15.76
CA GLU A 337 9.30 -8.09 -16.63
C GLU A 337 10.78 -8.08 -17.03
N ARG A 338 11.27 -6.92 -17.50
CA ARG A 338 12.68 -6.71 -17.89
C ARG A 338 13.65 -6.81 -16.72
N ARG A 339 13.24 -6.49 -15.49
CA ARG A 339 14.08 -6.71 -14.29
C ARG A 339 14.27 -8.21 -14.03
N GLU A 340 13.24 -9.03 -14.21
CA GLU A 340 13.34 -10.48 -13.99
C GLU A 340 14.18 -11.16 -15.07
N GLU A 341 13.95 -10.84 -16.34
CA GLU A 341 14.75 -11.31 -17.47
C GLU A 341 16.23 -10.93 -17.28
N TYR A 342 16.52 -9.64 -17.04
CA TYR A 342 17.87 -9.15 -16.78
C TYR A 342 18.53 -9.82 -15.57
N LEU A 343 17.81 -10.03 -14.48
CA LEU A 343 18.31 -10.74 -13.30
C LEU A 343 18.67 -12.19 -13.65
N LYS A 344 17.86 -12.87 -14.48
CA LYS A 344 18.07 -14.24 -14.92
C LYS A 344 19.28 -14.36 -15.85
N GLU A 345 19.40 -13.50 -16.86
CA GLU A 345 20.57 -13.43 -17.75
C GLU A 345 21.86 -13.17 -16.98
N ARG A 346 21.86 -12.18 -16.07
CA ARG A 346 23.03 -11.82 -15.27
C ARG A 346 23.41 -12.94 -14.30
N PHE A 347 22.44 -13.61 -13.68
CA PHE A 347 22.68 -14.79 -12.85
C PHE A 347 23.34 -15.92 -13.65
N LEU A 348 22.79 -16.28 -14.81
CA LEU A 348 23.36 -17.30 -15.71
C LEU A 348 24.77 -16.93 -16.20
N SER A 349 25.01 -15.63 -16.48
CA SER A 349 26.33 -15.12 -16.84
C SER A 349 27.33 -15.25 -15.68
N ILE A 350 26.94 -14.88 -14.46
CA ILE A 350 27.80 -14.94 -13.26
C ILE A 350 28.20 -16.37 -12.90
N ILE A 351 27.26 -17.32 -12.90
CA ILE A 351 27.60 -18.73 -12.60
C ILE A 351 28.56 -19.30 -13.66
N THR A 352 28.40 -18.90 -14.93
CA THR A 352 29.30 -19.29 -16.03
C THR A 352 30.70 -18.67 -15.87
N ILE A 353 30.79 -17.37 -15.57
CA ILE A 353 32.05 -16.64 -15.38
C ILE A 353 32.83 -17.15 -14.16
N LEU A 354 32.14 -17.48 -13.08
CA LEU A 354 32.75 -18.04 -11.86
C LEU A 354 33.02 -19.55 -11.97
N GLY A 355 32.58 -20.21 -13.05
CA GLY A 355 32.77 -21.64 -13.28
C GLY A 355 31.99 -22.54 -12.32
N PHE A 356 30.91 -22.04 -11.73
CA PHE A 356 30.08 -22.78 -10.80
C PHE A 356 29.23 -23.81 -11.54
N LYS A 357 29.22 -25.04 -11.02
CA LYS A 357 28.36 -26.13 -11.50
C LYS A 357 27.23 -26.35 -10.50
N PHE A 358 26.00 -26.21 -10.96
CA PHE A 358 24.80 -26.47 -10.20
C PHE A 358 23.88 -27.37 -11.02
N THR A 359 23.27 -28.35 -10.35
CA THR A 359 22.03 -29.00 -10.83
C THR A 359 20.96 -27.94 -11.09
N ASP A 360 19.97 -28.27 -11.93
CA ASP A 360 18.89 -27.32 -12.24
C ASP A 360 18.09 -26.96 -10.97
N GLU A 361 17.88 -27.91 -10.06
CA GLU A 361 17.25 -27.71 -8.75
C GLU A 361 18.04 -26.73 -7.85
N GLN A 362 19.37 -26.89 -7.73
CA GLN A 362 20.23 -25.94 -7.01
C GLN A 362 20.18 -24.56 -7.67
N ARG A 363 20.18 -24.51 -9.01
CA ARG A 363 20.11 -23.26 -9.77
C ARG A 363 18.82 -22.51 -9.49
N ASP A 364 17.69 -23.21 -9.49
CA ASP A 364 16.37 -22.62 -9.24
C ASP A 364 16.19 -22.20 -7.78
N ARG A 365 16.70 -22.96 -6.80
CA ARG A 365 16.74 -22.53 -5.38
C ARG A 365 17.57 -21.26 -5.17
N ILE A 366 18.79 -21.21 -5.72
CA ILE A 366 19.66 -20.03 -5.60
C ILE A 366 19.02 -18.83 -6.34
N TYR A 367 18.42 -19.05 -7.51
CA TYR A 367 17.73 -18.01 -8.27
C TYR A 367 16.48 -17.48 -7.55
N PHE A 368 15.68 -18.35 -6.92
CA PHE A 368 14.53 -17.96 -6.09
C PHE A 368 14.94 -16.96 -5.00
N HIS A 369 15.98 -17.29 -4.21
CA HIS A 369 16.49 -16.39 -3.18
C HIS A 369 17.11 -15.11 -3.74
N LEU A 370 17.69 -15.16 -4.95
CA LEU A 370 18.20 -13.97 -5.65
C LEU A 370 17.06 -13.05 -6.13
N LYS A 371 16.00 -13.62 -6.72
CA LYS A 371 14.77 -12.90 -7.13
C LYS A 371 14.09 -12.24 -5.93
N LYS A 372 13.93 -12.99 -4.83
CA LYS A 372 13.40 -12.52 -3.56
C LYS A 372 14.22 -11.36 -2.97
N GLU A 373 15.53 -11.36 -3.14
CA GLU A 373 16.41 -10.29 -2.65
C GLU A 373 16.38 -9.01 -3.51
N TYR A 374 16.49 -9.13 -4.85
CA TYR A 374 16.65 -7.96 -5.73
C TYR A 374 15.35 -7.39 -6.29
N ILE A 375 14.34 -8.24 -6.53
CA ILE A 375 13.03 -7.82 -7.07
C ILE A 375 11.97 -7.83 -5.97
N GLY A 376 11.95 -8.90 -5.17
CA GLY A 376 11.03 -9.06 -4.04
C GLY A 376 11.40 -8.26 -2.78
N TYR A 377 10.63 -8.46 -1.72
CA TYR A 377 10.78 -7.78 -0.44
C TYR A 377 11.76 -8.46 0.53
N SER A 378 12.81 -9.13 0.03
CA SER A 378 13.76 -9.91 0.84
C SER A 378 13.00 -10.85 1.81
N LYS A 379 13.47 -11.07 3.04
CA LYS A 379 12.90 -12.00 4.02
C LYS A 379 11.38 -11.95 4.20
N ILE A 380 10.72 -10.79 4.06
CA ILE A 380 9.26 -10.66 4.23
C ILE A 380 8.44 -10.91 2.95
N ASP A 381 9.06 -11.25 1.81
CA ASP A 381 8.37 -11.39 0.52
C ASP A 381 7.14 -12.31 0.56
N THR A 382 7.24 -13.47 1.21
CA THR A 382 6.08 -14.36 1.42
C THR A 382 4.97 -13.71 2.26
N MET A 383 5.29 -12.90 3.26
CA MET A 383 4.27 -12.14 4.01
C MET A 383 3.65 -11.01 3.17
N MET A 384 4.44 -10.39 2.29
CA MET A 384 3.96 -9.37 1.35
C MET A 384 3.05 -9.96 0.27
N LYS A 385 3.28 -11.20 -0.16
CA LYS A 385 2.39 -11.94 -1.07
C LYS A 385 1.18 -12.57 -0.37
N ASP A 386 1.30 -13.00 0.89
CA ASP A 386 0.23 -13.75 1.58
C ASP A 386 -1.08 -12.96 1.66
N ARG A 387 -2.12 -13.49 0.98
CA ARG A 387 -3.47 -12.92 0.96
C ARG A 387 -4.14 -12.88 2.32
N TYR A 388 -3.66 -13.56 3.36
CA TYR A 388 -4.27 -13.55 4.70
C TYR A 388 -3.67 -12.53 5.67
N ILE A 389 -2.55 -11.88 5.32
CA ILE A 389 -1.94 -10.85 6.17
C ILE A 389 -2.58 -9.47 5.91
N GLU A 390 -2.74 -8.70 7.00
CA GLU A 390 -3.13 -7.28 6.99
C GLU A 390 -1.92 -6.38 7.27
N ASP A 391 -1.16 -6.66 8.33
CA ASP A 391 0.01 -5.88 8.76
C ASP A 391 1.23 -6.78 9.05
N ILE A 392 2.45 -6.24 8.89
CA ILE A 392 3.74 -6.87 9.19
C ILE A 392 4.57 -5.90 10.06
N SER A 393 5.02 -6.31 11.24
CA SER A 393 5.79 -5.48 12.17
C SER A 393 7.13 -6.11 12.56
N CYS A 394 8.20 -5.34 12.38
CA CYS A 394 9.56 -5.64 12.87
C CYS A 394 9.95 -4.66 13.99
N ASN A 395 10.05 -5.17 15.21
CA ASN A 395 10.23 -4.38 16.44
C ASN A 395 11.71 -4.17 16.83
N GLY A 396 12.66 -4.45 15.93
CA GLY A 396 14.10 -4.29 16.15
C GLY A 396 14.93 -5.49 15.67
N ALA A 397 16.25 -5.31 15.68
CA ALA A 397 17.21 -6.31 15.28
C ALA A 397 17.19 -7.55 16.19
N ASN A 398 17.43 -8.73 15.60
CA ASN A 398 17.44 -10.04 16.25
C ASN A 398 16.13 -10.45 16.96
N LEU A 399 15.03 -9.74 16.69
CA LEU A 399 13.68 -10.13 17.11
C LEU A 399 12.91 -10.77 15.95
N ASP A 400 12.00 -11.66 16.31
CA ASP A 400 11.06 -12.24 15.36
C ASP A 400 10.00 -11.21 14.95
N LEU A 401 9.61 -11.25 13.68
CA LEU A 401 8.54 -10.43 13.15
C LEU A 401 7.17 -10.90 13.66
N TYR A 402 6.23 -9.97 13.72
CA TYR A 402 4.83 -10.24 14.00
C TYR A 402 4.00 -9.91 12.76
N VAL A 403 2.95 -10.69 12.52
CA VAL A 403 1.98 -10.46 11.44
C VAL A 403 0.57 -10.40 11.99
N GLN A 404 -0.25 -9.51 11.45
CA GLN A 404 -1.68 -9.44 11.73
C GLN A 404 -2.41 -10.28 10.69
N HIS A 405 -2.80 -11.51 11.05
CA HIS A 405 -3.45 -12.47 10.16
C HIS A 405 -4.99 -12.38 10.30
N ARG A 406 -5.71 -12.19 9.19
CA ARG A 406 -7.18 -11.93 9.15
C ARG A 406 -8.00 -12.89 10.02
N THR A 407 -7.78 -14.20 9.86
CA THR A 407 -8.53 -15.28 10.55
C THR A 407 -8.17 -15.46 12.03
N TYR A 408 -6.96 -15.04 12.44
CA TYR A 408 -6.33 -15.52 13.68
C TYR A 408 -5.81 -14.41 14.60
N GLY A 409 -5.75 -13.17 14.13
CA GLY A 409 -5.19 -12.02 14.86
C GLY A 409 -3.66 -11.96 14.76
N PRO A 410 -2.98 -11.37 15.76
CA PRO A 410 -1.53 -11.22 15.75
C PRO A 410 -0.84 -12.58 15.99
N ILE A 411 0.13 -12.93 15.13
CA ILE A 411 0.94 -14.15 15.21
C ILE A 411 2.43 -13.80 15.17
N GLN A 412 3.25 -14.47 15.99
CA GLN A 412 4.71 -14.42 15.89
C GLN A 412 5.20 -15.30 14.74
N THR A 413 6.16 -14.80 13.96
CA THR A 413 6.72 -15.51 12.80
C THR A 413 8.03 -16.24 13.11
N ASN A 414 8.48 -17.11 12.21
CA ASN A 414 9.84 -17.65 12.20
C ASN A 414 10.90 -16.73 11.55
N VAL A 415 10.54 -15.49 11.18
CA VAL A 415 11.41 -14.61 10.38
C VAL A 415 12.03 -13.52 11.25
N ARG A 416 13.34 -13.35 11.10
CA ARG A 416 14.19 -12.46 11.92
C ARG A 416 15.25 -11.79 11.06
N PHE A 417 15.53 -10.51 11.32
CA PHE A 417 16.63 -9.76 10.70
C PHE A 417 17.81 -9.60 11.66
N GLY A 418 19.03 -9.64 11.14
CA GLY A 418 20.22 -9.10 11.83
C GLY A 418 20.24 -7.57 11.81
N ASP A 419 21.09 -6.94 12.62
CA ASP A 419 21.13 -5.46 12.74
C ASP A 419 21.48 -4.75 11.42
N LEU A 420 22.67 -5.00 10.87
CA LEU A 420 23.08 -4.45 9.57
C LEU A 420 22.11 -4.80 8.43
N GLU A 421 21.52 -5.99 8.48
CA GLU A 421 20.53 -6.47 7.51
C GLU A 421 19.23 -5.65 7.59
N LEU A 422 18.73 -5.38 8.80
CA LEU A 422 17.53 -4.58 9.04
C LEU A 422 17.74 -3.11 8.67
N ASN A 423 18.90 -2.55 8.99
CA ASN A 423 19.27 -1.19 8.61
C ASN A 423 19.30 -1.03 7.08
N ASN A 424 19.94 -1.98 6.37
CA ASN A 424 19.95 -2.02 4.91
C ASN A 424 18.54 -2.24 4.32
N PHE A 425 17.71 -3.07 4.95
CA PHE A 425 16.35 -3.32 4.50
C PHE A 425 15.43 -2.10 4.65
N VAL A 426 15.52 -1.36 5.75
CA VAL A 426 14.80 -0.09 5.95
C VAL A 426 15.24 0.97 4.92
N LEU A 427 16.53 1.04 4.59
CA LEU A 427 17.03 1.91 3.50
C LEU A 427 16.47 1.48 2.14
N LYS A 428 16.44 0.17 1.84
CA LYS A 428 15.83 -0.38 0.61
C LYS A 428 14.34 -0.02 0.49
N LEU A 429 13.56 -0.19 1.56
CA LEU A 429 12.13 0.15 1.56
C LEU A 429 11.91 1.66 1.30
N ALA A 430 12.70 2.53 1.92
CA ALA A 430 12.65 3.96 1.66
C ALA A 430 12.95 4.27 0.18
N GLN A 431 14.06 3.75 -0.37
CA GLN A 431 14.43 3.94 -1.78
C GLN A 431 13.34 3.45 -2.75
N ILE A 432 12.78 2.26 -2.51
CA ILE A 432 11.71 1.67 -3.33
C ILE A 432 10.43 2.53 -3.32
N SER A 433 10.15 3.23 -2.22
CA SER A 433 9.02 4.18 -2.12
C SER A 433 9.30 5.58 -2.71
N GLY A 434 10.46 5.80 -3.32
CA GLY A 434 10.88 7.14 -3.79
C GLY A 434 11.09 8.14 -2.64
N ARG A 435 11.37 7.67 -1.42
CA ARG A 435 11.64 8.49 -0.24
C ARG A 435 13.08 8.33 0.23
N HIS A 436 13.57 9.36 0.93
CA HIS A 436 14.82 9.29 1.68
C HIS A 436 14.53 9.25 3.18
N ILE A 437 15.38 8.52 3.90
CA ILE A 437 15.46 8.37 5.36
C ILE A 437 16.93 8.48 5.75
N SER A 438 17.24 9.12 6.88
CA SER A 438 18.63 9.37 7.31
C SER A 438 18.68 9.58 8.82
N LEU A 439 19.87 9.61 9.45
CA LEU A 439 19.96 9.86 10.90
C LEU A 439 19.38 11.25 11.30
N LEU A 440 19.44 12.25 10.39
CA LEU A 440 18.82 13.56 10.61
C LEU A 440 17.28 13.57 10.43
N GLN A 441 16.73 12.59 9.72
CA GLN A 441 15.29 12.37 9.56
C GLN A 441 15.01 10.86 9.67
N PRO A 442 15.10 10.30 10.90
CA PRO A 442 15.18 8.85 11.10
C PRO A 442 13.81 8.18 11.10
N ILE A 443 12.71 8.92 11.18
CA ILE A 443 11.33 8.40 11.06
C ILE A 443 10.79 8.78 9.68
N ARG A 444 10.20 7.82 8.96
CA ARG A 444 9.63 8.08 7.63
C ARG A 444 8.41 7.21 7.30
N ASP A 445 7.32 7.86 6.95
CA ASP A 445 6.18 7.22 6.31
C ASP A 445 6.43 7.07 4.80
N ILE A 446 6.05 5.91 4.26
CA ILE A 446 6.29 5.50 2.88
C ILE A 446 5.06 4.85 2.25
N THR A 447 4.99 4.89 0.92
CA THR A 447 4.05 4.09 0.11
C THR A 447 4.87 3.25 -0.86
N LEU A 448 4.69 1.95 -0.81
CA LEU A 448 5.37 0.97 -1.67
C LEU A 448 4.67 0.86 -3.04
N PRO A 449 5.34 0.28 -4.07
CA PRO A 449 4.78 0.18 -5.42
C PRO A 449 3.47 -0.60 -5.55
N ASP A 450 3.19 -1.51 -4.62
CA ASP A 450 1.93 -2.24 -4.49
C ASP A 450 0.82 -1.44 -3.79
N GLY A 451 1.08 -0.18 -3.42
CA GLY A 451 0.21 0.68 -2.62
C GLY A 451 0.36 0.49 -1.10
N SER A 452 1.12 -0.50 -0.63
CA SER A 452 1.25 -0.80 0.80
C SER A 452 1.95 0.34 1.54
N ARG A 453 1.51 0.63 2.77
CA ARG A 453 2.08 1.72 3.58
C ARG A 453 3.13 1.17 4.51
N GLY A 454 4.23 1.87 4.69
CA GLY A 454 5.20 1.59 5.73
C GLY A 454 5.40 2.80 6.64
N ASN A 455 5.47 2.58 7.95
CA ASN A 455 6.20 3.47 8.84
C ASN A 455 7.58 2.85 9.10
N LEU A 456 8.64 3.62 8.90
CA LEU A 456 10.03 3.22 9.04
C LEU A 456 10.71 4.02 10.15
N THR A 457 11.59 3.37 10.92
CA THR A 457 12.59 4.05 11.76
C THR A 457 14.00 3.54 11.47
N LEU A 458 14.96 4.45 11.25
CA LEU A 458 16.36 4.16 10.97
C LEU A 458 17.24 4.25 12.22
N GLY A 459 18.05 3.21 12.47
CA GLY A 459 19.10 3.23 13.47
C GLY A 459 18.63 3.14 14.93
N GLY A 460 19.58 3.29 15.86
CA GLY A 460 19.34 3.17 17.31
C GLY A 460 18.90 4.46 18.02
N GLU A 461 18.91 5.60 17.32
CA GLU A 461 18.78 6.94 17.92
C GLU A 461 17.36 7.22 18.45
N VAL A 462 16.34 6.79 17.71
CA VAL A 462 14.93 6.84 18.14
C VAL A 462 14.49 5.51 18.75
N THR A 463 14.84 4.40 18.11
CA THR A 463 14.41 3.04 18.51
C THR A 463 15.57 2.26 19.13
N ARG A 464 15.52 2.07 20.46
CA ARG A 464 16.58 1.41 21.27
C ARG A 464 16.96 -0.02 20.87
N LYS A 465 16.26 -0.64 19.90
CA LYS A 465 16.53 -2.00 19.38
C LYS A 465 17.07 -1.99 17.94
N GLY A 466 17.62 -0.86 17.50
CA GLY A 466 18.01 -0.61 16.11
C GLY A 466 16.80 -0.19 15.27
N SER A 467 16.95 -0.26 13.94
CA SER A 467 15.88 0.04 12.99
C SER A 467 14.59 -0.73 13.25
N THR A 468 13.45 -0.15 12.84
CA THR A 468 12.15 -0.81 12.87
C THR A 468 11.36 -0.52 11.60
N PHE A 469 10.36 -1.36 11.31
CA PHE A 469 9.33 -1.04 10.33
C PHE A 469 7.98 -1.64 10.74
N THR A 470 6.89 -1.00 10.33
CA THR A 470 5.57 -1.62 10.26
C THR A 470 4.96 -1.33 8.91
N ILE A 471 4.60 -2.39 8.17
CA ILE A 471 3.96 -2.30 6.87
C ILE A 471 2.49 -2.72 7.02
N ARG A 472 1.58 -1.83 6.64
CA ARG A 472 0.15 -2.13 6.49
C ARG A 472 -0.13 -2.36 5.01
N LYS A 473 -0.53 -3.59 4.67
CA LYS A 473 -0.65 -4.04 3.29
C LYS A 473 -1.83 -3.39 2.58
N PHE A 474 -1.59 -2.86 1.39
CA PHE A 474 -2.64 -2.64 0.41
C PHE A 474 -3.04 -3.99 -0.20
N ARG A 475 -4.25 -4.08 -0.76
CA ARG A 475 -4.82 -5.34 -1.23
C ARG A 475 -5.08 -5.25 -2.72
N SER A 476 -4.27 -5.96 -3.52
CA SER A 476 -4.50 -6.15 -4.95
C SER A 476 -5.85 -6.82 -5.23
N ASN A 477 -6.25 -7.79 -4.39
CA ASN A 477 -7.59 -8.37 -4.38
C ASN A 477 -8.32 -7.98 -3.07
N PRO A 478 -9.35 -7.09 -3.11
CA PRO A 478 -10.14 -6.69 -1.94
C PRO A 478 -11.15 -7.77 -1.53
N ILE A 479 -11.80 -7.62 -0.35
CA ILE A 479 -12.77 -8.62 0.12
C ILE A 479 -14.07 -8.54 -0.70
N SER A 480 -14.55 -9.65 -1.23
CA SER A 480 -15.84 -9.70 -1.92
C SER A 480 -17.05 -9.68 -0.99
N PRO A 481 -18.23 -9.23 -1.46
CA PRO A 481 -19.49 -9.39 -0.72
C PRO A 481 -19.75 -10.84 -0.26
N ILE A 482 -19.35 -11.83 -1.07
CA ILE A 482 -19.50 -13.26 -0.77
C ILE A 482 -18.55 -13.73 0.34
N GLU A 483 -17.28 -13.30 0.33
CA GLU A 483 -16.40 -13.51 1.48
C GLU A 483 -16.98 -12.90 2.76
N MET A 484 -17.62 -11.73 2.70
CA MET A 484 -18.23 -11.10 3.88
C MET A 484 -19.43 -11.91 4.41
N MET A 485 -20.16 -12.60 3.54
CA MET A 485 -21.19 -13.57 3.92
C MET A 485 -20.58 -14.82 4.54
N ASP A 486 -19.47 -15.36 4.01
CA ASP A 486 -18.74 -16.50 4.59
C ASP A 486 -18.13 -16.18 5.97
N TYR A 487 -17.66 -14.94 6.18
CA TYR A 487 -17.24 -14.47 7.50
C TYR A 487 -18.44 -14.20 8.45
N GLY A 488 -19.68 -14.32 7.97
CA GLY A 488 -20.91 -13.97 8.68
C GLY A 488 -21.01 -12.48 9.04
N THR A 489 -20.29 -11.61 8.34
CA THR A 489 -20.23 -10.17 8.66
C THR A 489 -21.54 -9.45 8.33
N VAL A 490 -22.22 -9.93 7.30
CA VAL A 490 -23.45 -9.38 6.71
C VAL A 490 -24.19 -10.55 6.06
N ASP A 491 -25.52 -10.51 5.97
CA ASP A 491 -26.29 -11.50 5.19
C ASP A 491 -26.54 -11.06 3.73
N ALA A 492 -26.96 -12.02 2.89
CA ALA A 492 -27.28 -11.78 1.49
C ALA A 492 -28.42 -10.74 1.30
N ARG A 493 -29.34 -10.61 2.27
CA ARG A 493 -30.51 -9.73 2.18
C ARG A 493 -30.15 -8.28 2.50
N GLN A 494 -29.28 -8.06 3.48
CA GLN A 494 -28.63 -6.79 3.77
C GLN A 494 -27.83 -6.32 2.55
N LEU A 495 -27.04 -7.21 1.93
CA LEU A 495 -26.29 -6.89 0.72
C LEU A 495 -27.20 -6.58 -0.47
N ALA A 496 -28.24 -7.37 -0.73
CA ALA A 496 -29.24 -7.11 -1.78
C ALA A 496 -29.96 -5.77 -1.58
N TYR A 497 -30.33 -5.45 -0.34
CA TYR A 497 -30.89 -4.14 0.03
C TYR A 497 -29.90 -3.00 -0.26
N LEU A 498 -28.65 -3.12 0.18
CA LEU A 498 -27.62 -2.10 -0.04
C LEU A 498 -27.24 -1.94 -1.52
N TRP A 499 -27.26 -3.02 -2.31
CA TRP A 499 -27.09 -3.00 -3.77
C TRP A 499 -28.17 -2.12 -4.43
N ILE A 500 -29.44 -2.30 -4.06
CA ILE A 500 -30.54 -1.44 -4.52
C ILE A 500 -30.28 0.03 -4.12
N LEU A 501 -29.79 0.29 -2.90
CA LEU A 501 -29.47 1.67 -2.49
C LEU A 501 -28.33 2.29 -3.33
N MET A 502 -27.35 1.49 -3.78
CA MET A 502 -26.27 1.95 -4.66
C MET A 502 -26.75 2.28 -6.08
N GLU A 503 -27.58 1.42 -6.67
CA GLU A 503 -28.21 1.66 -7.96
C GLU A 503 -29.02 2.97 -7.97
N TYR A 504 -29.91 3.16 -6.98
CA TYR A 504 -30.75 4.37 -6.87
C TYR A 504 -30.04 5.57 -6.23
N LYS A 505 -28.68 5.59 -6.24
CA LYS A 505 -27.85 6.75 -5.87
C LYS A 505 -28.16 7.30 -4.47
N ARG A 506 -28.31 6.42 -3.48
CA ARG A 506 -28.51 6.80 -2.08
C ARG A 506 -27.18 7.09 -1.39
N SER A 507 -27.15 8.08 -0.50
CA SER A 507 -25.96 8.48 0.24
C SER A 507 -25.82 7.72 1.57
N LEU A 508 -24.72 7.00 1.75
CA LEU A 508 -24.52 6.03 2.86
C LEU A 508 -23.25 6.31 3.67
N LEU A 509 -23.35 6.30 4.99
CA LEU A 509 -22.21 6.50 5.90
C LEU A 509 -21.89 5.23 6.69
N ILE A 510 -20.65 4.76 6.64
CA ILE A 510 -20.20 3.58 7.38
C ILE A 510 -19.58 4.05 8.70
N SER A 511 -20.30 3.92 9.81
CA SER A 511 -19.94 4.44 11.13
C SER A 511 -19.52 3.33 12.08
N GLY A 512 -18.27 3.35 12.57
CA GLY A 512 -17.81 2.32 13.50
C GLY A 512 -16.45 2.63 14.14
N GLY A 513 -16.12 1.86 15.18
CA GLY A 513 -14.82 1.99 15.86
C GLY A 513 -13.62 1.62 14.98
N THR A 514 -12.41 1.90 15.47
CA THR A 514 -11.14 1.41 14.91
C THR A 514 -11.17 -0.11 14.69
N ALA A 515 -10.53 -0.58 13.60
CA ALA A 515 -10.45 -1.99 13.19
C ALA A 515 -11.78 -2.76 12.92
N SER A 516 -12.94 -2.10 13.05
CA SER A 516 -14.27 -2.71 12.79
C SER A 516 -14.51 -3.17 11.36
N GLY A 517 -13.70 -2.71 10.39
CA GLY A 517 -13.78 -3.09 8.97
C GLY A 517 -14.40 -2.05 8.05
N LYS A 518 -14.57 -0.80 8.50
CA LYS A 518 -15.28 0.28 7.76
C LYS A 518 -14.87 0.40 6.28
N THR A 519 -13.60 0.67 5.99
CA THR A 519 -13.11 0.89 4.62
C THR A 519 -13.23 -0.37 3.77
N THR A 520 -13.09 -1.54 4.38
CA THR A 520 -13.26 -2.83 3.72
C THR A 520 -14.71 -3.04 3.29
N PHE A 521 -15.67 -2.75 4.18
CA PHE A 521 -17.10 -2.84 3.86
C PHE A 521 -17.52 -1.81 2.81
N LEU A 522 -17.02 -0.57 2.92
CA LEU A 522 -17.19 0.46 1.90
C LEU A 522 -16.71 -0.01 0.52
N ASN A 523 -15.49 -0.56 0.41
CA ASN A 523 -14.96 -1.07 -0.85
C ASN A 523 -15.87 -2.16 -1.46
N ALA A 524 -16.35 -3.12 -0.65
CA ALA A 524 -17.29 -4.14 -1.13
C ALA A 524 -18.64 -3.56 -1.61
N LEU A 525 -19.17 -2.52 -0.95
CA LEU A 525 -20.38 -1.83 -1.43
C LEU A 525 -20.16 -1.07 -2.74
N CYS A 526 -18.97 -0.50 -2.95
CA CYS A 526 -18.61 0.13 -4.23
C CYS A 526 -18.70 -0.85 -5.42
N GLY A 527 -18.55 -2.15 -5.17
CA GLY A 527 -18.75 -3.20 -6.18
C GLY A 527 -20.16 -3.29 -6.74
N PHE A 528 -21.17 -2.77 -6.03
CA PHE A 528 -22.57 -2.70 -6.50
C PHE A 528 -22.88 -1.44 -7.32
N ILE A 529 -21.97 -0.46 -7.44
CA ILE A 529 -22.20 0.76 -8.23
C ILE A 529 -22.24 0.40 -9.73
N PRO A 530 -23.29 0.79 -10.48
CA PRO A 530 -23.36 0.57 -11.94
C PRO A 530 -22.12 1.09 -12.69
N THR A 531 -21.66 0.36 -13.71
CA THR A 531 -20.41 0.63 -14.45
C THR A 531 -20.39 1.97 -15.18
N GLU A 532 -21.56 2.55 -15.43
CA GLU A 532 -21.78 3.78 -16.18
C GLU A 532 -21.55 5.02 -15.30
N TYR A 533 -21.62 4.86 -13.98
CA TYR A 533 -21.58 5.96 -13.01
C TYR A 533 -20.14 6.40 -12.74
N LYS A 534 -19.86 7.70 -12.80
CA LYS A 534 -18.54 8.23 -12.45
C LYS A 534 -18.33 8.23 -10.95
N ILE A 535 -17.33 7.49 -10.48
CA ILE A 535 -16.87 7.50 -9.09
C ILE A 535 -15.68 8.44 -8.95
N VAL A 536 -15.71 9.34 -7.96
CA VAL A 536 -14.53 10.06 -7.50
C VAL A 536 -14.26 9.68 -6.05
N SER A 537 -13.16 8.98 -5.77
CA SER A 537 -12.71 8.76 -4.39
C SER A 537 -11.71 9.82 -3.94
N ILE A 538 -11.76 10.16 -2.66
CA ILE A 538 -10.97 11.21 -2.01
C ILE A 538 -10.47 10.62 -0.70
N GLU A 539 -9.15 10.41 -0.60
CA GLU A 539 -8.55 9.62 0.47
C GLU A 539 -7.31 10.35 1.03
N ASP A 540 -7.12 10.33 2.35
CA ASP A 540 -5.86 10.82 2.93
C ASP A 540 -4.67 9.98 2.45
N THR A 541 -4.91 8.68 2.25
CA THR A 541 -3.99 7.73 1.62
C THR A 541 -4.83 6.57 1.07
N THR A 542 -4.40 5.95 -0.03
CA THR A 542 -5.11 4.89 -0.78
C THR A 542 -5.46 3.65 0.07
N GLU A 543 -6.74 3.44 0.40
CA GLU A 543 -7.28 2.19 0.97
C GLU A 543 -8.29 1.52 0.03
N LEU A 544 -8.96 2.31 -0.81
CA LEU A 544 -9.88 1.80 -1.80
C LEU A 544 -9.11 1.25 -3.00
N ASN A 545 -9.56 0.09 -3.46
CA ASN A 545 -9.16 -0.56 -4.70
C ASN A 545 -10.45 -0.96 -5.41
N LEU A 546 -10.96 -0.08 -6.27
CA LEU A 546 -12.21 -0.29 -6.98
C LEU A 546 -11.88 -0.76 -8.40
N MET A 547 -12.26 -1.99 -8.77
CA MET A 547 -12.10 -2.48 -10.15
C MET A 547 -13.12 -1.85 -11.13
N HIS A 548 -13.50 -0.58 -10.91
CA HIS A 548 -14.57 0.12 -11.61
C HIS A 548 -14.00 0.97 -12.75
N PRO A 549 -14.50 0.85 -14.00
CA PRO A 549 -13.88 1.48 -15.17
C PRO A 549 -13.95 3.02 -15.18
N ASN A 550 -14.97 3.61 -14.56
CA ASN A 550 -15.18 5.07 -14.53
C ASN A 550 -14.84 5.64 -13.14
N TRP A 551 -13.67 5.27 -12.61
CA TRP A 551 -13.18 5.70 -11.31
C TRP A 551 -11.99 6.67 -11.42
N LEU A 552 -12.05 7.76 -10.66
CA LEU A 552 -10.96 8.71 -10.45
C LEU A 552 -10.59 8.71 -8.96
N GLN A 553 -9.39 8.20 -8.62
CA GLN A 553 -8.85 8.25 -7.27
C GLN A 553 -8.09 9.55 -7.04
N SER A 554 -8.42 10.26 -5.96
CA SER A 554 -7.73 11.48 -5.50
C SER A 554 -7.14 11.26 -4.11
N VAL A 555 -5.88 11.66 -3.92
CA VAL A 555 -5.14 11.46 -2.67
C VAL A 555 -4.61 12.78 -2.14
N THR A 556 -4.70 13.01 -0.83
CA THR A 556 -4.14 14.22 -0.21
C THR A 556 -2.62 14.29 -0.36
N ARG A 557 -2.05 15.50 -0.28
CA ARG A 557 -0.61 15.72 -0.37
C ARG A 557 -0.18 16.76 0.65
N ALA A 558 0.53 16.32 1.68
CA ALA A 558 1.21 17.21 2.61
C ALA A 558 2.17 18.15 1.87
N GLY A 559 2.09 19.44 2.14
CA GLY A 559 2.96 20.46 1.54
C GLY A 559 4.44 20.34 1.96
N PHE A 560 5.34 20.93 1.18
CA PHE A 560 6.77 20.93 1.48
C PHE A 560 7.21 22.30 2.03
N GLY A 561 7.67 22.29 3.28
CA GLY A 561 8.30 23.44 3.94
C GLY A 561 7.75 23.70 5.33
N THR A 562 8.55 24.34 6.18
CA THR A 562 8.08 24.91 7.44
C THR A 562 7.16 26.09 7.12
N GLY A 563 5.86 25.94 7.34
CA GLY A 563 4.98 27.09 7.50
C GLY A 563 5.50 27.95 8.66
N ASP A 564 5.55 29.27 8.47
CA ASP A 564 6.28 30.21 9.33
C ASP A 564 5.54 30.56 10.65
N THR A 565 4.95 29.53 11.28
CA THR A 565 4.28 29.54 12.57
C THR A 565 4.39 28.13 13.16
N GLY A 566 4.93 27.97 14.37
CA GLY A 566 5.29 26.68 14.97
C GLY A 566 4.13 25.78 15.44
N GLY A 567 3.20 25.44 14.53
CA GLY A 567 2.25 24.35 14.71
C GLY A 567 2.88 23.00 14.32
N ALA A 568 2.56 21.94 15.05
CA ALA A 568 3.03 20.59 14.73
C ALA A 568 2.40 20.07 13.41
N PRO A 569 3.07 19.15 12.69
CA PRO A 569 2.51 18.49 11.51
C PRO A 569 1.45 17.44 11.89
N SER A 570 0.31 17.89 12.39
CA SER A 570 -0.88 17.07 12.67
C SER A 570 -2.07 17.65 11.90
N GLY A 571 -2.68 16.84 11.04
CA GLY A 571 -3.74 17.24 10.08
C GLY A 571 -5.11 17.57 10.68
N VAL A 572 -5.16 18.23 11.84
CA VAL A 572 -6.37 18.73 12.50
C VAL A 572 -6.02 20.08 13.12
N GLY A 573 -6.38 21.18 12.45
CA GLY A 573 -6.04 22.54 12.91
C GLY A 573 -6.37 23.62 11.87
N GLY A 574 -7.61 24.11 11.90
CA GLY A 574 -8.08 25.17 11.00
C GLY A 574 -7.34 26.50 11.19
N GLY A 575 -7.31 27.32 10.13
CA GLY A 575 -6.81 28.71 10.17
C GLY A 575 -5.30 28.91 9.98
N GLY A 576 -4.48 27.85 10.00
CA GLY A 576 -3.06 27.93 9.65
C GLY A 576 -2.84 28.25 8.16
N ARG A 577 -1.75 28.97 7.82
CA ARG A 577 -1.31 29.09 6.42
C ARG A 577 -0.84 27.72 5.95
N LYS A 578 -1.58 27.10 5.03
CA LYS A 578 -1.19 25.86 4.33
C LYS A 578 0.26 25.95 3.83
N ALA A 579 1.05 24.91 4.09
CA ALA A 579 2.42 24.82 3.58
C ALA A 579 2.41 24.85 2.04
N PRO A 580 3.45 25.40 1.37
CA PRO A 580 3.49 25.44 -0.09
C PRO A 580 3.29 24.05 -0.72
N GLY A 581 2.25 23.93 -1.55
CA GLY A 581 1.88 22.67 -2.21
C GLY A 581 1.03 21.70 -1.38
N ASP A 582 0.55 22.09 -0.20
CA ASP A 582 -0.40 21.30 0.59
C ASP A 582 -1.76 21.18 -0.10
N ILE A 583 -2.35 19.97 -0.08
CA ILE A 583 -3.65 19.64 -0.66
C ILE A 583 -4.40 18.73 0.33
N SER A 584 -5.50 19.22 0.90
CA SER A 584 -6.31 18.50 1.90
C SER A 584 -7.57 17.85 1.29
N LEU A 585 -8.25 16.97 2.07
CA LEU A 585 -9.52 16.33 1.66
C LEU A 585 -10.54 17.35 1.15
N TYR A 586 -10.65 18.49 1.84
CA TYR A 586 -11.52 19.62 1.47
C TYR A 586 -11.22 20.16 0.06
N ASP A 587 -9.95 20.36 -0.31
CA ASP A 587 -9.59 20.90 -1.64
C ASP A 587 -9.99 19.91 -2.74
N LEU A 588 -9.72 18.62 -2.51
CA LEU A 588 -10.06 17.53 -3.44
C LEU A 588 -11.58 17.36 -3.57
N LEU A 589 -12.34 17.55 -2.50
CA LEU A 589 -13.79 17.47 -2.49
C LEU A 589 -14.44 18.65 -3.23
N ILE A 590 -13.92 19.87 -3.06
CA ILE A 590 -14.32 21.04 -3.88
C ILE A 590 -13.95 20.84 -5.37
N ALA A 591 -12.83 20.16 -5.67
CA ALA A 591 -12.47 19.80 -7.04
C ALA A 591 -13.39 18.70 -7.62
N ALA A 592 -13.74 17.69 -6.81
CA ALA A 592 -14.62 16.59 -7.20
C ALA A 592 -16.03 17.07 -7.60
N LEU A 593 -16.58 18.07 -6.91
CA LEU A 593 -17.86 18.69 -7.30
C LEU A 593 -17.85 19.27 -8.73
N ARG A 594 -16.68 19.64 -9.27
CA ARG A 594 -16.52 20.11 -10.65
C ARG A 594 -16.31 18.98 -11.66
N GLN A 595 -16.07 17.76 -11.19
CA GLN A 595 -15.89 16.57 -12.03
C GLN A 595 -17.21 15.92 -12.47
N ARG A 596 -18.36 16.40 -11.96
CA ARG A 596 -19.70 15.81 -12.15
C ARG A 596 -19.69 14.29 -11.89
N PRO A 597 -19.33 13.83 -10.67
CA PRO A 597 -19.44 12.44 -10.29
C PRO A 597 -20.90 12.05 -10.04
N GLU A 598 -21.25 10.80 -10.32
CA GLU A 598 -22.46 10.17 -9.80
C GLU A 598 -22.28 9.75 -8.33
N PHE A 599 -21.07 9.32 -7.95
CA PHE A 599 -20.70 8.97 -6.57
C PHE A 599 -19.42 9.68 -6.12
N ILE A 600 -19.48 10.37 -4.98
CA ILE A 600 -18.33 10.90 -4.24
C ILE A 600 -18.01 9.96 -3.07
N ILE A 601 -16.76 9.54 -2.90
CA ILE A 601 -16.39 8.60 -1.84
C ILE A 601 -15.24 9.16 -1.01
N VAL A 602 -15.48 9.47 0.27
CA VAL A 602 -14.46 9.98 1.20
C VAL A 602 -13.96 8.84 2.10
N GLY A 603 -12.67 8.52 2.04
CA GLY A 603 -12.09 7.35 2.71
C GLY A 603 -12.38 7.29 4.22
N GLU A 604 -12.07 8.36 4.96
CA GLU A 604 -12.57 8.60 6.32
C GLU A 604 -12.86 10.09 6.51
N VAL A 605 -14.02 10.40 7.08
CA VAL A 605 -14.46 11.76 7.44
C VAL A 605 -14.02 12.04 8.87
N ARG A 606 -13.16 13.05 9.04
CA ARG A 606 -12.47 13.37 10.30
C ARG A 606 -12.35 14.86 10.63
N GLY A 607 -12.59 15.75 9.68
CA GLY A 607 -12.32 17.18 9.75
C GLY A 607 -13.33 18.07 9.02
N GLU A 608 -12.86 19.23 8.58
CA GLU A 608 -13.64 20.29 7.92
C GLU A 608 -14.31 19.84 6.61
N GLU A 609 -13.78 18.79 5.95
CA GLU A 609 -14.38 18.19 4.75
C GLU A 609 -15.77 17.58 5.00
N ALA A 610 -16.12 17.28 6.26
CA ALA A 610 -17.44 16.81 6.64
C ALA A 610 -18.54 17.77 6.16
N PHE A 611 -18.38 19.08 6.41
CA PHE A 611 -19.37 20.08 6.01
C PHE A 611 -19.59 20.07 4.48
N THR A 612 -18.50 20.05 3.71
CA THR A 612 -18.56 20.01 2.25
C THR A 612 -19.16 18.71 1.72
N LEU A 613 -18.94 17.57 2.40
CA LEU A 613 -19.50 16.28 2.01
C LEU A 613 -21.03 16.26 2.17
N PHE A 614 -21.53 16.67 3.34
CA PHE A 614 -22.97 16.75 3.57
C PHE A 614 -23.63 17.89 2.77
N GLN A 615 -22.90 18.96 2.43
CA GLN A 615 -23.34 19.94 1.46
C GLN A 615 -23.44 19.35 0.03
N ALA A 616 -22.51 18.48 -0.38
CA ALA A 616 -22.57 17.77 -1.66
C ALA A 616 -23.82 16.87 -1.76
N ILE A 617 -24.14 16.16 -0.67
CA ILE A 617 -25.37 15.36 -0.52
C ILE A 617 -26.60 16.26 -0.62
N ALA A 618 -26.65 17.38 0.11
CA ALA A 618 -27.77 18.31 0.11
C ALA A 618 -28.04 18.98 -1.26
N VAL A 619 -27.03 19.07 -2.14
CA VAL A 619 -27.21 19.53 -3.54
C VAL A 619 -27.36 18.39 -4.55
N GLY A 620 -27.56 17.15 -4.09
CA GLY A 620 -27.98 16.01 -4.92
C GLY A 620 -26.89 15.09 -5.47
N HIS A 621 -25.64 15.18 -5.00
CA HIS A 621 -24.64 14.14 -5.29
C HIS A 621 -24.86 12.94 -4.38
N ALA A 622 -24.81 11.71 -4.91
CA ALA A 622 -24.69 10.56 -4.03
C ALA A 622 -23.29 10.55 -3.43
N ALA A 623 -23.19 10.32 -2.12
CA ALA A 623 -21.91 10.27 -1.44
C ALA A 623 -21.83 9.12 -0.44
N MET A 624 -20.63 8.57 -0.31
CA MET A 624 -20.28 7.61 0.72
C MET A 624 -19.03 8.01 1.48
N GLY A 625 -18.86 7.46 2.67
CA GLY A 625 -17.61 7.50 3.38
C GLY A 625 -17.62 6.73 4.68
N THR A 626 -16.48 6.70 5.37
CA THR A 626 -16.39 6.10 6.71
C THR A 626 -16.23 7.15 7.80
N ILE A 627 -16.61 6.85 9.04
CA ILE A 627 -16.43 7.74 10.20
C ILE A 627 -16.23 6.93 11.49
N HIS A 628 -15.48 7.49 12.44
CA HIS A 628 -15.24 6.85 13.75
C HIS A 628 -16.30 7.22 14.81
N ALA A 629 -17.43 6.51 14.81
CA ALA A 629 -18.42 6.51 15.90
C ALA A 629 -19.12 5.13 16.00
N GLY A 630 -19.18 4.55 17.20
CA GLY A 630 -19.71 3.20 17.44
C GLY A 630 -21.23 3.09 17.52
N SER A 631 -21.92 4.23 17.67
CA SER A 631 -23.37 4.34 17.83
C SER A 631 -23.91 5.59 17.13
N MET A 632 -25.24 5.70 17.00
CA MET A 632 -25.87 6.88 16.41
C MET A 632 -25.62 8.13 17.27
N ASP A 633 -25.68 8.01 18.60
CA ASP A 633 -25.48 9.14 19.51
C ASP A 633 -24.04 9.65 19.49
N GLU A 634 -23.05 8.74 19.42
CA GLU A 634 -21.65 9.10 19.16
C GLU A 634 -21.47 9.77 17.80
N LEU A 635 -22.20 9.34 16.77
CA LEU A 635 -22.11 9.91 15.43
C LEU A 635 -22.63 11.36 15.42
N LEU A 636 -23.80 11.60 16.03
CA LEU A 636 -24.37 12.94 16.20
C LEU A 636 -23.40 13.86 16.94
N ALA A 637 -22.96 13.44 18.13
CA ALA A 637 -22.02 14.21 18.94
C ALA A 637 -20.71 14.50 18.20
N ARG A 638 -20.19 13.54 17.41
CA ARG A 638 -18.96 13.72 16.64
C ARG A 638 -19.11 14.72 15.50
N VAL A 639 -20.17 14.62 14.68
CA VAL A 639 -20.33 15.53 13.53
C VAL A 639 -20.73 16.94 13.96
N GLU A 640 -21.51 17.09 15.04
CA GLU A 640 -21.86 18.40 15.61
C GLU A 640 -20.64 19.09 16.25
N SER A 641 -19.67 18.31 16.76
CA SER A 641 -18.46 18.84 17.40
C SER A 641 -17.40 19.37 16.41
N SER A 642 -16.55 20.28 16.88
CA SER A 642 -15.32 20.65 16.18
C SER A 642 -14.34 19.47 16.13
N PRO A 643 -13.69 19.15 14.99
CA PRO A 643 -13.52 20.00 13.80
C PRO A 643 -14.66 19.97 12.76
N MET A 644 -15.64 19.08 12.86
CA MET A 644 -16.65 18.88 11.81
C MET A 644 -17.72 19.98 11.78
N ASN A 645 -18.21 20.42 12.95
CA ASN A 645 -19.16 21.53 13.13
C ASN A 645 -20.42 21.45 12.22
N LEU A 646 -20.92 20.24 11.97
CA LEU A 646 -22.01 19.98 11.04
C LEU A 646 -23.38 20.26 11.69
N PRO A 647 -24.23 21.13 11.10
CA PRO A 647 -25.60 21.31 11.59
C PRO A 647 -26.46 20.09 11.23
N ARG A 648 -27.35 19.67 12.15
CA ARG A 648 -28.29 18.54 11.96
C ARG A 648 -29.08 18.61 10.65
N SER A 649 -29.43 19.81 10.20
CA SER A 649 -30.15 20.07 8.94
C SER A 649 -29.40 19.62 7.68
N LEU A 650 -28.07 19.51 7.72
CA LEU A 650 -27.28 18.91 6.64
C LEU A 650 -27.21 17.38 6.78
N LEU A 651 -27.08 16.85 8.00
CA LEU A 651 -27.08 15.40 8.25
C LEU A 651 -28.39 14.71 7.81
N ALA A 652 -29.53 15.41 7.91
CA ALA A 652 -30.84 14.93 7.45
C ALA A 652 -30.94 14.61 5.94
N ASN A 653 -29.94 14.98 5.13
CA ASN A 653 -29.91 14.67 3.69
C ASN A 653 -29.23 13.31 3.39
N LEU A 654 -28.54 12.72 4.37
CA LEU A 654 -28.05 11.35 4.28
C LEU A 654 -29.23 10.37 4.16
N ASP A 655 -29.07 9.27 3.43
CA ASP A 655 -30.14 8.27 3.31
C ASP A 655 -30.05 7.20 4.41
N ALA A 656 -28.84 6.68 4.71
CA ALA A 656 -28.65 5.72 5.82
C ALA A 656 -27.24 5.69 6.41
N VAL A 657 -27.15 5.17 7.64
CA VAL A 657 -25.92 4.86 8.37
C VAL A 657 -25.83 3.34 8.60
N ILE A 658 -24.63 2.79 8.44
CA ILE A 658 -24.32 1.36 8.58
C ILE A 658 -23.30 1.21 9.71
N PHE A 659 -23.56 0.31 10.67
CA PHE A 659 -22.72 0.15 11.86
C PHE A 659 -21.95 -1.18 11.86
N PRO A 660 -20.73 -1.25 11.28
CA PRO A 660 -19.81 -2.37 11.49
C PRO A 660 -19.19 -2.33 12.90
N MET A 661 -19.20 -3.46 13.59
CA MET A 661 -18.60 -3.66 14.90
C MET A 661 -17.67 -4.87 14.88
N GLN A 662 -16.53 -4.78 15.57
CA GLN A 662 -15.71 -5.95 15.90
C GLN A 662 -16.13 -6.48 17.27
N ILE A 663 -16.44 -7.76 17.36
CA ILE A 663 -16.88 -8.45 18.58
C ILE A 663 -15.98 -9.65 18.86
N ARG A 664 -15.86 -10.04 20.12
CA ARG A 664 -15.13 -11.27 20.50
C ARG A 664 -16.09 -12.44 20.65
N LYS A 665 -16.02 -13.41 19.74
CA LYS A 665 -16.78 -14.68 19.79
C LYS A 665 -15.85 -15.79 20.27
N GLY A 666 -15.81 -15.99 21.59
CA GLY A 666 -14.94 -16.97 22.25
C GLY A 666 -13.45 -16.60 22.18
N GLU A 667 -12.65 -17.46 21.55
CA GLU A 667 -11.20 -17.24 21.38
C GLU A 667 -10.88 -16.22 20.26
N ARG A 668 -11.84 -15.92 19.36
CA ARG A 668 -11.60 -15.18 18.10
C ARG A 668 -12.37 -13.86 18.05
N ASN A 669 -11.85 -12.90 17.28
CA ASN A 669 -12.54 -11.66 16.96
C ASN A 669 -13.23 -11.79 15.60
N VAL A 670 -14.53 -11.51 15.52
CA VAL A 670 -15.30 -11.47 14.27
C VAL A 670 -15.89 -10.08 14.05
N ARG A 671 -16.30 -9.76 12.83
CA ARG A 671 -16.92 -8.47 12.47
C ARG A 671 -18.40 -8.71 12.11
N ARG A 672 -19.28 -7.75 12.41
CA ARG A 672 -20.73 -7.83 12.18
C ARG A 672 -21.30 -6.45 11.83
N ILE A 673 -22.24 -6.38 10.88
CA ILE A 673 -23.09 -5.19 10.66
C ILE A 673 -24.23 -5.21 11.69
N THR A 674 -24.05 -4.49 12.80
CA THR A 674 -24.95 -4.58 13.95
C THR A 674 -26.28 -3.87 13.73
N ALA A 675 -26.27 -2.80 12.93
CA ALA A 675 -27.46 -2.10 12.47
C ALA A 675 -27.27 -1.47 11.08
N ILE A 676 -28.37 -1.40 10.33
CA ILE A 676 -28.53 -0.51 9.17
C ILE A 676 -29.70 0.42 9.50
N VAL A 677 -29.45 1.73 9.51
CA VAL A 677 -30.36 2.76 10.02
C VAL A 677 -30.62 3.80 8.94
N GLU A 678 -31.85 3.89 8.45
CA GLU A 678 -32.29 4.96 7.56
C GLU A 678 -32.43 6.28 8.35
N ILE A 679 -32.04 7.38 7.72
CA ILE A 679 -32.29 8.74 8.20
C ILE A 679 -33.49 9.27 7.40
N LEU A 680 -34.53 9.78 8.09
CA LEU A 680 -35.80 10.12 7.46
C LEU A 680 -36.03 11.63 7.36
N GLU A 681 -36.10 12.31 8.50
CA GLU A 681 -36.29 13.75 8.61
C GLU A 681 -35.84 14.26 10.00
N ILE A 682 -36.04 15.56 10.28
CA ILE A 682 -35.88 16.14 11.61
C ILE A 682 -37.26 16.36 12.23
N ASP A 683 -37.43 15.89 13.46
CA ASP A 683 -38.57 16.23 14.32
C ASP A 683 -38.60 17.75 14.52
N ARG A 684 -39.62 18.42 13.98
CA ARG A 684 -39.71 19.88 13.96
C ARG A 684 -39.98 20.50 15.34
N GLU A 685 -40.41 19.70 16.32
CA GLU A 685 -40.68 20.16 17.68
C GLU A 685 -39.46 19.97 18.59
N LYS A 686 -38.70 18.88 18.39
CA LYS A 686 -37.53 18.53 19.23
C LYS A 686 -36.18 18.91 18.63
N GLY A 687 -36.07 19.01 17.31
CA GLY A 687 -34.79 19.16 16.61
C GLY A 687 -33.96 17.87 16.53
N ASP A 688 -34.53 16.72 16.88
CA ASP A 688 -33.88 15.40 16.81
C ASP A 688 -34.11 14.72 15.45
N LEU A 689 -33.21 13.80 15.08
CA LEU A 689 -33.30 13.08 13.81
C LEU A 689 -34.20 11.84 13.93
N VAL A 690 -35.23 11.79 13.08
CA VAL A 690 -36.12 10.65 12.93
C VAL A 690 -35.41 9.58 12.11
N THR A 691 -35.30 8.37 12.65
CA THR A 691 -34.55 7.27 12.04
C THR A 691 -35.34 5.96 12.07
N ASN A 692 -35.03 5.04 11.14
CA ASN A 692 -35.61 3.70 11.10
C ASN A 692 -34.50 2.64 11.04
N THR A 693 -34.43 1.73 12.02
CA THR A 693 -33.55 0.56 11.93
C THR A 693 -34.17 -0.47 10.99
N VAL A 694 -33.65 -0.64 9.78
CA VAL A 694 -34.16 -1.61 8.79
C VAL A 694 -33.65 -3.02 9.07
N PHE A 695 -32.38 -3.14 9.48
CA PHE A 695 -31.76 -4.39 9.87
C PHE A 695 -31.07 -4.26 11.23
N ARG A 696 -31.18 -5.29 12.07
CA ARG A 696 -30.52 -5.37 13.38
C ARG A 696 -29.95 -6.78 13.61
N TRP A 697 -28.70 -6.87 14.03
CA TRP A 697 -28.06 -8.12 14.45
C TRP A 697 -28.55 -8.54 15.85
N GLN A 698 -28.68 -9.84 16.09
CA GLN A 698 -29.11 -10.44 17.36
C GLN A 698 -27.92 -11.16 18.02
N PRO A 699 -27.30 -10.57 19.08
CA PRO A 699 -26.05 -11.11 19.65
C PRO A 699 -26.14 -12.54 20.21
N ALA A 700 -27.34 -12.98 20.60
CA ALA A 700 -27.57 -14.28 21.22
C ALA A 700 -27.62 -15.45 20.22
N SER A 701 -28.14 -15.23 19.01
CA SER A 701 -28.20 -16.23 17.93
C SER A 701 -27.15 -16.01 16.85
N ASP A 702 -26.51 -14.84 16.81
CA ASP A 702 -25.61 -14.37 15.75
C ASP A 702 -26.29 -14.18 14.37
N GLU A 703 -27.61 -13.95 14.39
CA GLU A 703 -28.46 -13.75 13.20
C GLU A 703 -28.67 -12.27 12.88
N PHE A 704 -28.96 -11.96 11.61
CA PHE A 704 -29.43 -10.64 11.19
C PHE A 704 -30.95 -10.66 11.00
N ARG A 705 -31.63 -9.64 11.53
CA ARG A 705 -33.09 -9.52 11.48
C ARG A 705 -33.51 -8.29 10.69
N PHE A 706 -34.27 -8.51 9.61
CA PHE A 706 -35.02 -7.46 8.94
C PHE A 706 -36.21 -7.03 9.83
N MET A 707 -36.38 -5.72 10.01
CA MET A 707 -37.36 -5.13 10.93
C MET A 707 -38.74 -4.90 10.30
N GLY A 708 -38.90 -5.17 9.00
CA GLY A 708 -40.20 -5.25 8.32
C GLY A 708 -40.53 -4.10 7.36
N ARG A 709 -39.85 -2.95 7.48
CA ARG A 709 -40.04 -1.78 6.58
C ARG A 709 -38.73 -1.07 6.28
N SER A 710 -38.59 -0.64 5.03
CA SER A 710 -37.68 0.40 4.57
C SER A 710 -38.51 1.59 4.09
N TYR A 711 -38.15 2.81 4.52
CA TYR A 711 -38.69 4.06 4.02
C TYR A 711 -37.88 4.60 2.82
N LEU A 712 -36.63 4.16 2.64
CA LEU A 712 -35.89 4.42 1.40
C LEU A 712 -36.52 3.70 0.20
N PHE A 713 -37.15 2.54 0.38
CA PHE A 713 -37.94 1.91 -0.68
C PHE A 713 -39.21 2.71 -1.01
N ASP A 714 -39.87 3.34 -0.02
CA ASP A 714 -40.93 4.32 -0.27
C ASP A 714 -40.38 5.53 -1.07
N LYS A 715 -39.23 6.09 -0.66
CA LYS A 715 -38.53 7.20 -1.33
C LYS A 715 -38.11 6.86 -2.77
N ILE A 716 -37.64 5.65 -3.04
CA ILE A 716 -37.26 5.18 -4.38
C ILE A 716 -38.50 5.02 -5.27
N ARG A 717 -39.61 4.46 -4.75
CA ARG A 717 -40.89 4.47 -5.48
C ARG A 717 -41.29 5.88 -5.90
N ASP A 718 -41.26 6.81 -4.95
CA ASP A 718 -41.81 8.17 -5.18
C ASP A 718 -40.90 9.03 -6.08
N LEU A 719 -39.59 8.75 -6.13
CA LEU A 719 -38.64 9.44 -7.02
C LEU A 719 -38.52 8.82 -8.41
N PHE A 720 -38.61 7.48 -8.54
CA PHE A 720 -38.32 6.77 -9.80
C PHE A 720 -39.55 6.08 -10.42
N GLY A 721 -40.71 6.09 -9.76
CA GLY A 721 -41.96 5.49 -10.25
C GLY A 721 -42.04 3.96 -10.11
N ILE A 722 -41.09 3.33 -9.42
CA ILE A 722 -40.94 1.87 -9.33
C ILE A 722 -41.81 1.32 -8.19
N SER A 723 -42.60 0.28 -8.43
CA SER A 723 -43.48 -0.26 -7.39
C SER A 723 -42.69 -0.90 -6.23
N LEU A 724 -43.25 -0.82 -5.00
CA LEU A 724 -42.68 -1.53 -3.84
C LEU A 724 -42.61 -3.06 -4.05
N GLU A 725 -43.47 -3.60 -4.91
CA GLU A 725 -43.47 -5.01 -5.29
C GLU A 725 -42.27 -5.35 -6.17
N ALA A 726 -41.95 -4.51 -7.17
CA ALA A 726 -40.74 -4.64 -7.98
C ALA A 726 -39.47 -4.47 -7.13
N LEU A 727 -39.41 -3.50 -6.22
CA LEU A 727 -38.26 -3.32 -5.32
C LEU A 727 -38.06 -4.50 -4.35
N ARG A 728 -39.13 -5.19 -3.94
CA ARG A 728 -39.05 -6.42 -3.16
C ARG A 728 -38.58 -7.59 -4.01
N GLN A 729 -39.13 -7.76 -5.22
CA GLN A 729 -38.70 -8.79 -6.16
C GLN A 729 -37.22 -8.63 -6.54
N GLU A 730 -36.74 -7.41 -6.76
CA GLU A 730 -35.31 -7.11 -6.94
C GLU A 730 -34.47 -7.51 -5.73
N MET A 731 -34.92 -7.22 -4.51
CA MET A 731 -34.20 -7.59 -3.30
C MET A 731 -34.13 -9.11 -3.14
N ASP A 732 -35.22 -9.83 -3.40
CA ASP A 732 -35.28 -11.27 -3.27
C ASP A 732 -34.51 -11.98 -4.41
N ASP A 733 -34.51 -11.46 -5.65
CA ASP A 733 -33.70 -11.95 -6.77
C ASP A 733 -32.18 -11.76 -6.52
N ARG A 734 -31.76 -10.57 -6.09
CA ARG A 734 -30.37 -10.28 -5.74
C ARG A 734 -29.92 -11.12 -4.53
N THR A 735 -30.80 -11.36 -3.57
CA THR A 735 -30.54 -12.27 -2.43
C THR A 735 -30.27 -13.69 -2.94
N ALA A 736 -31.08 -14.19 -3.90
CA ALA A 736 -30.89 -15.52 -4.47
C ALA A 736 -29.58 -15.64 -5.28
N LEU A 737 -29.22 -14.63 -6.09
CA LEU A 737 -27.94 -14.62 -6.82
C LEU A 737 -26.72 -14.58 -5.86
N LEU A 738 -26.79 -13.78 -4.79
CA LEU A 738 -25.71 -13.73 -3.77
C LEU A 738 -25.55 -15.07 -3.04
N LEU A 739 -26.66 -15.71 -2.64
CA LEU A 739 -26.61 -17.04 -2.01
C LEU A 739 -26.08 -18.11 -2.98
N TRP A 740 -26.53 -18.10 -4.23
CA TRP A 740 -26.04 -19.02 -5.26
C TRP A 740 -24.52 -18.88 -5.49
N MET A 741 -23.98 -17.65 -5.55
CA MET A 741 -22.53 -17.44 -5.64
C MET A 741 -21.78 -17.99 -4.41
N GLN A 742 -22.36 -17.89 -3.21
CA GLN A 742 -21.78 -18.46 -1.98
C GLN A 742 -21.77 -20.00 -2.02
N GLU A 743 -22.86 -20.61 -2.46
CA GLU A 743 -23.00 -22.06 -2.63
C GLU A 743 -22.01 -22.61 -3.69
N GLN A 744 -21.80 -21.90 -4.79
CA GLN A 744 -20.78 -22.22 -5.81
C GLN A 744 -19.35 -21.80 -5.40
N HIS A 745 -19.15 -21.27 -4.18
CA HIS A 745 -17.86 -20.83 -3.63
C HIS A 745 -17.15 -19.73 -4.45
N ILE A 746 -17.92 -18.91 -5.17
CA ILE A 746 -17.44 -17.79 -5.99
C ILE A 746 -17.05 -16.63 -5.06
N ARG A 747 -15.84 -16.71 -4.52
CA ARG A 747 -15.27 -15.77 -3.53
C ARG A 747 -14.43 -14.65 -4.15
N GLU A 748 -13.84 -14.89 -5.32
CA GLU A 748 -12.85 -14.04 -5.96
C GLU A 748 -13.50 -12.72 -6.45
N TYR A 749 -12.94 -11.57 -6.09
CA TYR A 749 -13.61 -10.27 -6.23
C TYR A 749 -13.95 -9.91 -7.68
N LYS A 750 -13.01 -10.15 -8.61
CA LYS A 750 -13.20 -9.85 -10.04
C LYS A 750 -14.33 -10.71 -10.63
N THR A 751 -14.42 -11.97 -10.22
CA THR A 751 -15.48 -12.92 -10.60
C THR A 751 -16.83 -12.50 -10.03
N VAL A 752 -16.92 -12.16 -8.74
CA VAL A 752 -18.15 -11.65 -8.11
C VAL A 752 -18.65 -10.36 -8.81
N LEU A 753 -17.75 -9.46 -9.19
CA LEU A 753 -18.09 -8.28 -9.99
C LEU A 753 -18.60 -8.64 -11.40
N GLY A 754 -18.10 -9.71 -12.01
CA GLY A 754 -18.60 -10.21 -13.30
C GLY A 754 -20.08 -10.58 -13.23
N PHE A 755 -20.49 -11.34 -12.21
CA PHE A 755 -21.90 -11.68 -11.99
C PHE A 755 -22.77 -10.47 -11.66
N ILE A 756 -22.28 -9.52 -10.83
CA ILE A 756 -22.99 -8.27 -10.52
C ILE A 756 -23.24 -7.43 -11.79
N ARG A 757 -22.24 -7.33 -12.68
CA ARG A 757 -22.37 -6.60 -13.96
C ARG A 757 -23.23 -7.34 -14.97
N ALA A 758 -23.17 -8.67 -15.00
CA ALA A 758 -24.05 -9.47 -15.84
C ALA A 758 -25.51 -9.32 -15.42
N TYR A 759 -25.82 -9.30 -14.12
CA TYR A 759 -27.17 -9.02 -13.60
C TYR A 759 -27.69 -7.63 -14.05
N TYR A 760 -26.82 -6.60 -14.06
CA TYR A 760 -27.18 -5.28 -14.60
C TYR A 760 -27.40 -5.25 -16.12
N LYS A 761 -26.80 -6.17 -16.88
CA LYS A 761 -26.83 -6.21 -18.35
C LYS A 761 -27.96 -7.09 -18.89
N ASP A 762 -28.11 -8.29 -18.34
CA ASP A 762 -29.20 -9.23 -18.64
C ASP A 762 -29.59 -9.98 -17.35
N LYS A 763 -30.54 -9.40 -16.63
CA LYS A 763 -31.08 -10.00 -15.40
C LYS A 763 -31.75 -11.34 -15.68
N ASP A 764 -32.53 -11.43 -16.76
CA ASP A 764 -33.43 -12.56 -16.98
C ASP A 764 -32.64 -13.82 -17.38
N GLU A 765 -31.57 -13.69 -18.16
CA GLU A 765 -30.63 -14.80 -18.43
C GLU A 765 -29.96 -15.29 -17.13
N ILE A 766 -29.35 -14.38 -16.36
CA ILE A 766 -28.63 -14.73 -15.12
C ILE A 766 -29.57 -15.38 -14.10
N MET A 767 -30.76 -14.82 -13.90
CA MET A 767 -31.74 -15.37 -12.95
C MET A 767 -32.38 -16.66 -13.47
N ALA A 768 -32.50 -16.89 -14.78
CA ALA A 768 -32.93 -18.17 -15.32
C ALA A 768 -31.89 -19.27 -15.03
N GLN A 769 -30.60 -18.99 -15.21
CA GLN A 769 -29.53 -19.94 -14.88
C GLN A 769 -29.51 -20.27 -13.38
N VAL A 770 -29.46 -19.25 -12.50
CA VAL A 770 -29.53 -19.41 -11.03
C VAL A 770 -30.74 -20.24 -10.59
N ARG A 771 -31.94 -19.95 -11.12
CA ARG A 771 -33.18 -20.68 -10.77
C ARG A 771 -33.25 -22.10 -11.35
N SER A 772 -32.49 -22.41 -12.40
CA SER A 772 -32.47 -23.74 -13.03
C SER A 772 -31.58 -24.75 -12.30
N GLY A 773 -30.61 -24.26 -11.51
CA GLY A 773 -29.57 -25.11 -10.92
C GLY A 773 -28.51 -25.60 -11.92
N ALA A 774 -28.59 -25.21 -13.20
CA ALA A 774 -27.46 -25.36 -14.12
C ALA A 774 -26.34 -24.40 -13.69
N GLY A 775 -25.18 -24.96 -13.36
CA GLY A 775 -23.98 -24.17 -13.10
C GLY A 775 -23.44 -23.54 -14.39
N PHE A 776 -22.85 -22.36 -14.25
CA PHE A 776 -22.02 -21.74 -15.30
C PHE A 776 -20.77 -22.62 -15.48
N THR A 777 -20.30 -22.82 -16.70
CA THR A 777 -19.03 -23.54 -16.94
C THR A 777 -17.84 -22.65 -16.60
N ASP A 778 -16.65 -23.24 -16.43
CA ASP A 778 -15.41 -22.48 -16.22
C ASP A 778 -15.14 -21.49 -17.38
N ASP A 779 -15.55 -21.84 -18.61
CA ASP A 779 -15.46 -20.95 -19.79
C ASP A 779 -16.46 -19.78 -19.70
N ASP A 780 -17.69 -20.02 -19.24
CA ASP A 780 -18.69 -18.95 -19.01
C ASP A 780 -18.22 -17.99 -17.91
N ILE A 781 -17.67 -18.55 -16.81
CA ILE A 781 -17.09 -17.78 -15.71
C ILE A 781 -15.89 -16.96 -16.20
N ALA A 782 -15.02 -17.55 -17.02
CA ALA A 782 -13.89 -16.84 -17.64
C ALA A 782 -14.35 -15.71 -18.57
N ALA A 783 -15.40 -15.91 -19.36
CA ALA A 783 -15.99 -14.86 -20.22
C ALA A 783 -16.60 -13.71 -19.39
N LEU A 784 -17.30 -14.02 -18.29
CA LEU A 784 -17.79 -13.03 -17.34
C LEU A 784 -16.64 -12.25 -16.68
N VAL A 785 -15.58 -12.92 -16.26
CA VAL A 785 -14.36 -12.32 -15.68
C VAL A 785 -13.61 -11.44 -16.69
N ALA A 786 -13.57 -11.83 -17.97
CA ALA A 786 -12.98 -11.04 -19.04
C ALA A 786 -13.75 -9.73 -19.25
N HIS A 787 -15.09 -9.78 -19.28
CA HIS A 787 -15.93 -8.57 -19.32
C HIS A 787 -15.97 -7.78 -18.00
N ALA A 788 -15.58 -8.39 -16.87
CA ALA A 788 -15.41 -7.71 -15.58
C ALA A 788 -14.10 -6.92 -15.47
N ALA A 789 -13.10 -7.23 -16.30
CA ALA A 789 -11.85 -6.48 -16.35
C ALA A 789 -12.08 -5.11 -17.03
N PRO A 790 -11.85 -3.96 -16.36
CA PRO A 790 -11.41 -2.79 -17.11
C PRO A 790 -10.07 -3.12 -17.78
N GLU A 791 -9.90 -2.72 -19.05
CA GLU A 791 -8.56 -2.60 -19.65
C GLU A 791 -7.84 -1.45 -18.94
N ASN A 792 -7.23 -1.75 -17.80
CA ASN A 792 -6.48 -0.77 -17.02
C ASN A 792 -5.30 -0.26 -17.86
N GLY A 793 -5.31 1.03 -18.20
CA GLY A 793 -4.27 1.69 -19.01
C GLY A 793 -2.87 1.72 -18.40
N ASN A 794 -2.65 1.05 -17.26
CA ASN A 794 -1.35 0.71 -16.71
C ASN A 794 -0.89 -0.63 -17.32
N GLY A 795 -0.26 -0.58 -18.50
CA GLY A 795 0.32 -1.76 -19.14
C GLY A 795 1.54 -2.31 -18.37
N GLN A 796 1.29 -3.11 -17.33
CA GLN A 796 2.27 -3.93 -16.60
C GLN A 796 1.63 -5.28 -16.20
N GLU A 797 1.04 -5.98 -17.17
CA GLU A 797 0.62 -7.38 -17.04
C GLU A 797 0.62 -8.05 -18.44
N ALA A 798 1.80 -8.06 -19.09
CA ALA A 798 2.07 -8.67 -20.40
C ALA A 798 3.56 -8.99 -20.57
#